data_AF-A0A1I7RX92-F1
#
_entry.id   AF-A0A1I7RX92-F1
#
_cell.length_a   1.000
_cell.length_b   1.000
_cell.length_c   1.000
_cell.angle_alpha   90.00
_cell.angle_beta   90.00
_cell.angle_gamma   90.00
#
_symmetry.space_group_name_H-M   'P 1'
#
loop_
_entity.id
_entity.type
_entity.pdbx_description
1 polymer ?
#
loop_
_entity_poly.entity_id
_entity_poly.type
_entity_poly.pdbx_seq_one_letter_code
_entity_poly.pdbx_strand_id
1 'polypeptide(L)'
;MSDEEALKLKAELLESGMPKDGPKPCDNFPEYAAGQLYKDALRGRKARVMEEVMKGSKEAFLPLQRVRGFYDLCVKHQRLFDRKFQPGVSAADAEQNRARLRDFIGNNEFVNNDLFASEYKYTLKILFTYGSTFFDENTMGKNILIVRPEKVPFKPEDECQAVIGKEKCKDIANTVFDVSFKDDLPVTIYFPRAPEDRKALFQEFWTIYNSPEPGWYPGCYEFLSDVFPIFYKKMLFNYLDANEQPISDLNTDLKVIWTDILEQIDDTIRTLNVTMDRKQDYLKEFHENLEFMDIQHPIFEQATFEKYFDFVDFSPVPELYQNRHLWSIRPMIEYYIRGGSSNFYTASLTQPASISRVGDKVYIGRGFEAFTYPLHHKSFPPSITYSNFIFALGEEQLSGMIFNAYSKRNELHLRKNRIQGAENAKINSLSEDQLYFINLAQTIVLEQAQNRIDPFADPDAKIWRLFKCLRGFSNSFRCKPGDNFFSEEDYREENYLAKKYDMIEKMMNTSVDPCDDFVKYAAGNFDPQTRFDVLKETLRNILMFTAIADHIDSIRKVRHLYFQCQQGFLPAEPTIDELVDSAIKEYPEVLFPLKEDSPIAKDDVKFWELIKKLYKSLFDKGSRLWDLGLASVASLTITLPNPHKILPDNETTAAWGVYKTKTKQTGEWPPPEYPDLLPRSIEEAKERSELISFVFGIPGFDASNYTVIVPDFTVDEEEEEPISRHDFANALFENVISRNGRSFKKCEVDILRMFPLQVYKLFYEANKRDTAKYKKLKEVYFEYSTNLLQEAENMLVNSEILTNESKDLLLNEQKQNTFAFFEHPFFENRNFPHATADTDITRPGASFYKNNIRQILRYDNEYHENLLKVREFSIDAQHSTKFKYNVVDWGYFLKPLFEQSFPPVLMFSTFGYVMGHEIGHSLILPLFGAPKEIMNIYLCLLKLHHNRCDPERPQLCTNAVRVMNEALADHFGLRFAYSAYRKYYLSRAADLHRTRELNFLTDDQLFFVSWAQLVIQFPNWRKYDGTDPHPPAELRIEQTAANFPAFANAFNCKANTTMNPDKKCALFRNEN
;
A
#
# COMPACT_ATOMS: atom_id res chain seq x y z
N MET A 1 13.78 44.62 7.18
CA MET A 1 12.30 44.63 7.08
C MET A 1 11.73 44.09 8.38
N SER A 2 10.57 44.58 8.85
CA SER A 2 9.91 44.00 10.04
C SER A 2 9.18 42.69 9.71
N ASP A 3 8.93 41.82 10.71
CA ASP A 3 8.25 40.52 10.50
C ASP A 3 6.84 40.67 9.90
N GLU A 4 6.11 41.70 10.31
CA GLU A 4 4.77 42.04 9.83
C GLU A 4 4.80 42.56 8.38
N GLU A 5 5.75 43.44 8.08
CA GLU A 5 5.97 43.97 6.72
C GLU A 5 6.35 42.85 5.74
N ALA A 6 7.18 41.90 6.18
CA ALA A 6 7.56 40.73 5.39
C ALA A 6 6.36 39.84 5.03
N LEU A 7 5.50 39.56 6.01
CA LEU A 7 4.30 38.74 5.82
C LEU A 7 3.30 39.44 4.89
N LYS A 8 3.10 40.75 5.07
CA LYS A 8 2.22 41.56 4.22
C LYS A 8 2.70 41.57 2.77
N LEU A 9 3.98 41.88 2.54
CA LEU A 9 4.52 41.91 1.18
C LEU A 9 4.51 40.52 0.53
N LYS A 10 4.69 39.44 1.31
CA LYS A 10 4.56 38.07 0.80
C LYS A 10 3.12 37.74 0.39
N ALA A 11 2.14 38.15 1.20
CA ALA A 11 0.73 37.98 0.87
C ALA A 11 0.34 38.74 -0.42
N GLU A 12 0.79 39.99 -0.56
CA GLU A 12 0.59 40.80 -1.78
C GLU A 12 1.24 40.15 -3.00
N LEU A 13 2.44 39.58 -2.85
CA LEU A 13 3.12 38.87 -3.93
C LEU A 13 2.35 37.63 -4.38
N LEU A 14 1.90 36.78 -3.44
CA LEU A 14 1.11 35.59 -3.76
C LEU A 14 -0.17 35.97 -4.49
N GLU A 15 -0.87 37.01 -4.03
CA GLU A 15 -2.08 37.49 -4.67
C GLU A 15 -1.82 38.07 -6.07
N SER A 16 -0.72 38.79 -6.27
CA SER A 16 -0.35 39.38 -7.56
C SER A 16 -0.06 38.34 -8.66
N GLY A 17 0.34 37.12 -8.27
CA GLY A 17 0.56 36.02 -9.21
C GLY A 17 -0.74 35.35 -9.68
N MET A 18 -1.85 35.59 -8.97
CA MET A 18 -3.13 34.95 -9.23
C MET A 18 -4.05 35.85 -10.07
N PRO A 19 -4.58 35.40 -11.21
CA PRO A 19 -5.57 36.17 -11.97
C PRO A 19 -6.88 36.39 -11.17
N LYS A 20 -7.45 37.58 -11.33
CA LYS A 20 -8.76 37.95 -10.73
C LYS A 20 -9.91 37.12 -11.32
N ASP A 21 -9.91 36.92 -12.64
CA ASP A 21 -10.92 36.17 -13.40
C ASP A 21 -10.31 34.93 -14.09
N GLY A 22 -9.51 34.16 -13.35
CA GLY A 22 -8.82 32.97 -13.87
C GLY A 22 -9.66 31.68 -13.88
N PRO A 23 -9.12 30.60 -14.48
CA PRO A 23 -9.76 29.29 -14.48
C PRO A 23 -9.86 28.71 -13.06
N LYS A 24 -10.67 27.67 -12.87
CA LYS A 24 -10.73 26.95 -11.59
C LYS A 24 -9.43 26.15 -11.38
N PRO A 25 -9.02 25.95 -10.11
CA PRO A 25 -7.77 25.24 -9.80
C PRO A 25 -7.71 23.82 -10.34
N CYS A 26 -8.84 23.10 -10.39
CA CYS A 26 -8.89 21.72 -10.90
C CYS A 26 -8.90 21.64 -12.45
N ASP A 27 -9.22 22.75 -13.13
CA ASP A 27 -9.27 22.83 -14.60
C ASP A 27 -7.89 23.22 -15.17
N ASN A 28 -7.26 24.26 -14.60
CA ASN A 28 -5.93 24.73 -14.99
C ASN A 28 -5.22 25.36 -13.79
N PHE A 29 -4.58 24.53 -12.96
CA PHE A 29 -3.88 24.99 -11.76
C PHE A 29 -2.72 25.97 -12.04
N PRO A 30 -1.85 25.74 -13.04
CA PRO A 30 -0.76 26.67 -13.38
C PRO A 30 -1.25 28.10 -13.60
N GLU A 31 -2.29 28.25 -14.43
CA GLU A 31 -2.87 29.56 -14.74
C GLU A 31 -3.59 30.16 -13.53
N TYR A 32 -4.32 29.35 -12.75
CA TYR A 32 -4.97 29.78 -11.50
C TYR A 32 -3.99 30.33 -10.47
N ALA A 33 -2.86 29.65 -10.27
CA ALA A 33 -1.91 29.97 -9.21
C ALA A 33 -0.88 31.03 -9.63
N ALA A 34 -0.47 31.05 -10.89
CA ALA A 34 0.70 31.79 -11.35
C ALA A 34 0.51 32.55 -12.67
N GLY A 35 -0.69 32.57 -13.26
CA GLY A 35 -0.95 33.14 -14.59
C GLY A 35 -0.63 34.63 -14.77
N GLN A 36 -0.38 35.38 -13.69
CA GLN A 36 0.04 36.78 -13.75
C GLN A 36 1.52 37.02 -13.37
N LEU A 37 2.31 35.97 -13.17
CA LEU A 37 3.73 36.12 -12.88
C LEU A 37 4.56 36.46 -14.13
N TYR A 38 5.25 37.60 -14.09
CA TYR A 38 6.07 38.09 -15.20
C TYR A 38 7.54 37.66 -15.09
N LYS A 39 8.14 37.31 -16.24
CA LYS A 39 9.57 36.91 -16.40
C LYS A 39 10.57 37.97 -15.90
N ASP A 40 10.20 39.26 -15.95
CA ASP A 40 11.05 40.37 -15.53
C ASP A 40 11.10 40.59 -14.01
N ALA A 41 10.12 40.05 -13.26
CA ALA A 41 10.04 40.23 -11.81
C ALA A 41 11.25 39.61 -11.08
N LEU A 42 11.74 38.47 -11.57
CA LEU A 42 12.87 37.77 -10.96
C LEU A 42 14.22 38.37 -11.35
N ARG A 43 14.41 38.75 -12.62
CA ARG A 43 15.63 39.47 -13.04
C ARG A 43 15.76 40.80 -12.29
N GLY A 44 14.65 41.54 -12.14
CA GLY A 44 14.60 42.74 -11.30
C GLY A 44 14.92 42.47 -9.84
N ARG A 45 14.50 41.33 -9.27
CA ARG A 45 14.87 40.92 -7.89
C ARG A 45 16.35 40.64 -7.75
N LYS A 46 16.95 39.82 -8.63
CA LYS A 46 18.38 39.48 -8.57
C LYS A 46 19.25 40.74 -8.67
N ALA A 47 18.86 41.68 -9.53
CA ALA A 47 19.49 42.99 -9.63
C ALA A 47 19.36 43.82 -8.34
N ARG A 48 18.18 43.81 -7.68
CA ARG A 48 17.97 44.53 -6.40
C ARG A 48 18.79 43.96 -5.24
N VAL A 49 18.79 42.64 -5.05
CA VAL A 49 19.59 42.00 -3.98
C VAL A 49 21.08 42.27 -4.21
N MET A 50 21.55 42.15 -5.45
CA MET A 50 22.92 42.53 -5.82
C MET A 50 23.22 44.00 -5.49
N GLU A 51 22.31 44.92 -5.83
CA GLU A 51 22.46 46.33 -5.52
C GLU A 51 22.53 46.60 -4.01
N GLU A 52 21.70 45.93 -3.21
CA GLU A 52 21.71 46.02 -1.75
C GLU A 52 23.01 45.48 -1.15
N VAL A 53 23.47 44.31 -1.60
CA VAL A 53 24.77 43.74 -1.21
C VAL A 53 25.90 44.72 -1.55
N MET A 54 25.93 45.24 -2.78
CA MET A 54 26.97 46.18 -3.22
C MET A 54 26.95 47.50 -2.45
N LYS A 55 25.78 47.99 -2.03
CA LYS A 55 25.66 49.18 -1.18
C LYS A 55 26.05 48.91 0.28
N GLY A 56 25.65 47.76 0.82
CA GLY A 56 25.82 47.38 2.22
C GLY A 56 27.21 46.87 2.58
N SER A 57 27.93 46.24 1.65
CA SER A 57 29.27 45.71 1.88
C SER A 57 30.32 46.81 2.07
N LYS A 58 31.00 46.83 3.22
CA LYS A 58 32.13 47.73 3.56
C LYS A 58 33.44 46.95 3.58
N GLU A 59 33.87 46.48 2.42
CA GLU A 59 35.00 45.55 2.31
C GLU A 59 36.36 46.26 2.47
N ALA A 60 37.19 45.78 3.39
CA ALA A 60 38.57 46.23 3.57
C ALA A 60 39.58 45.52 2.64
N PHE A 61 39.21 44.36 2.10
CA PHE A 61 40.06 43.51 1.27
C PHE A 61 40.08 43.97 -0.19
N LEU A 62 41.28 44.22 -0.74
CA LEU A 62 41.47 44.88 -2.04
C LEU A 62 40.81 44.16 -3.23
N PRO A 63 40.88 42.81 -3.37
CA PRO A 63 40.16 42.11 -4.44
C PRO A 63 38.64 42.35 -4.43
N LEU A 64 38.00 42.40 -3.26
CA LEU A 64 36.56 42.69 -3.16
C LEU A 64 36.23 44.14 -3.55
N GLN A 65 37.12 45.09 -3.21
CA GLN A 65 36.99 46.48 -3.67
C GLN A 65 37.08 46.60 -5.20
N ARG A 66 37.97 45.82 -5.84
CA ARG A 66 38.09 45.80 -7.30
C ARG A 66 36.85 45.21 -7.97
N VAL A 67 36.28 44.13 -7.44
CA VAL A 67 35.02 43.55 -7.93
C VAL A 67 33.87 44.56 -7.84
N ARG A 68 33.76 45.30 -6.72
CA ARG A 68 32.83 46.42 -6.61
C ARG A 68 33.10 47.52 -7.64
N GLY A 69 34.35 47.85 -7.91
CA GLY A 69 34.72 48.79 -8.97
C GLY A 69 34.26 48.33 -10.36
N PHE A 70 34.36 47.03 -10.68
CA PHE A 70 33.84 46.47 -11.92
C PHE A 70 32.30 46.50 -11.98
N TYR A 71 31.61 46.31 -10.86
CA TYR A 71 30.16 46.52 -10.77
C TYR A 71 29.79 47.97 -11.13
N ASP A 72 30.42 48.94 -10.47
CA ASP A 72 30.17 50.37 -10.71
C ASP A 72 30.46 50.77 -12.17
N LEU A 73 31.47 50.16 -12.78
CA LEU A 73 31.79 50.34 -14.19
C LEU A 73 30.76 49.68 -15.11
N CYS A 74 30.25 48.50 -14.77
CA CYS A 74 29.17 47.84 -15.50
C CYS A 74 27.88 48.67 -15.48
N VAL A 75 27.49 49.21 -14.31
CA VAL A 75 26.29 50.06 -14.20
C VAL A 75 26.39 51.28 -15.10
N LYS A 76 27.59 51.86 -15.26
CA LYS A 76 27.83 53.02 -16.14
C LYS A 76 27.97 52.64 -17.62
N HIS A 77 28.58 51.50 -17.92
CA HIS A 77 29.02 51.12 -19.27
C HIS A 77 28.89 49.61 -19.53
N GLN A 78 27.66 49.09 -19.47
CA GLN A 78 27.37 47.65 -19.65
C GLN A 78 27.93 47.05 -20.95
N ARG A 79 27.94 47.83 -22.05
CA ARG A 79 28.52 47.43 -23.35
C ARG A 79 30.06 47.42 -23.37
N LEU A 80 30.74 47.45 -22.23
CA LEU A 80 32.17 47.14 -22.16
C LEU A 80 32.42 45.68 -21.77
N PHE A 81 31.39 44.97 -21.30
CA PHE A 81 31.49 43.62 -20.76
C PHE A 81 30.81 42.62 -21.70
N ASP A 82 31.60 42.12 -22.65
CA ASP A 82 31.20 41.15 -23.67
C ASP A 82 31.61 39.72 -23.27
N ARG A 83 30.76 38.71 -23.54
CA ARG A 83 31.12 37.31 -23.35
C ARG A 83 31.86 36.80 -24.58
N LYS A 84 33.17 37.03 -24.60
CA LYS A 84 34.05 36.46 -25.63
C LYS A 84 34.49 35.05 -25.25
N PHE A 85 33.59 34.08 -25.44
CA PHE A 85 33.94 32.66 -25.35
C PHE A 85 34.10 32.05 -26.74
N GLN A 86 35.31 32.18 -27.28
CA GLN A 86 36.01 31.13 -28.01
C GLN A 86 37.28 30.92 -27.22
N PRO A 87 37.74 29.68 -26.91
CA PRO A 87 38.71 29.33 -25.85
C PRO A 87 39.98 30.22 -25.67
N GLY A 88 39.78 31.52 -25.37
CA GLY A 88 40.68 32.69 -25.41
C GLY A 88 41.93 32.64 -26.26
N VAL A 89 41.89 31.90 -27.34
CA VAL A 89 42.94 31.77 -28.32
C VAL A 89 42.69 32.78 -29.45
N SER A 90 43.73 33.32 -30.09
CA SER A 90 43.52 34.15 -31.29
C SER A 90 42.65 33.39 -32.29
N ALA A 91 41.97 34.07 -33.23
CA ALA A 91 41.16 33.37 -34.24
C ALA A 91 41.94 32.25 -34.97
N ALA A 92 43.27 32.43 -35.09
CA ALA A 92 44.20 31.44 -35.64
C ALA A 92 44.36 30.22 -34.71
N ASP A 93 44.61 30.45 -33.43
CA ASP A 93 44.77 29.40 -32.43
C ASP A 93 43.45 28.63 -32.18
N ALA A 94 42.29 29.30 -32.27
CA ALA A 94 40.96 28.66 -32.21
C ALA A 94 40.73 27.73 -33.42
N GLU A 95 41.15 28.15 -34.62
CA GLU A 95 41.11 27.30 -35.81
C GLU A 95 42.10 26.14 -35.71
N GLN A 96 43.29 26.36 -35.14
CA GLN A 96 44.27 25.30 -34.91
C GLN A 96 43.72 24.23 -33.96
N ASN A 97 43.07 24.63 -32.86
CA ASN A 97 42.45 23.71 -31.92
C ASN A 97 41.28 22.95 -32.56
N ARG A 98 40.46 23.61 -33.41
CA ARG A 98 39.45 22.92 -34.21
C ARG A 98 40.10 21.92 -35.17
N ALA A 99 41.11 22.31 -35.95
CA ALA A 99 41.78 21.40 -36.87
C ALA A 99 42.34 20.16 -36.15
N ARG A 100 42.98 20.36 -34.99
CA ARG A 100 43.48 19.26 -34.14
C ARG A 100 42.37 18.31 -33.70
N LEU A 101 41.25 18.82 -33.18
CA LEU A 101 40.12 17.98 -32.79
C LEU A 101 39.49 17.25 -33.99
N ARG A 102 39.41 17.91 -35.16
CA ARG A 102 38.91 17.33 -36.41
C ARG A 102 39.76 16.14 -36.84
N ASP A 103 41.08 16.31 -36.82
CA ASP A 103 42.03 15.27 -37.23
C ASP A 103 41.98 14.07 -36.26
N PHE A 104 41.95 14.34 -34.95
CA PHE A 104 41.81 13.30 -33.93
C PHE A 104 40.49 12.50 -34.08
N ILE A 105 39.36 13.19 -34.33
CA ILE A 105 38.06 12.55 -34.60
C ILE A 105 38.10 11.73 -35.90
N GLY A 106 38.72 12.27 -36.96
CA GLY A 106 38.79 11.65 -38.29
C GLY A 106 39.63 10.37 -38.33
N ASN A 107 40.72 10.31 -37.57
CA ASN A 107 41.62 9.15 -37.50
C ASN A 107 41.08 7.99 -36.65
N ASN A 108 39.93 8.17 -35.99
CA ASN A 108 39.30 7.17 -35.12
C ASN A 108 40.21 6.65 -33.99
N GLU A 109 41.06 7.52 -33.44
CA GLU A 109 42.06 7.18 -32.41
C GLU A 109 41.46 6.90 -31.01
N PHE A 110 40.13 6.92 -30.90
CA PHE A 110 39.36 6.66 -29.68
C PHE A 110 39.60 5.27 -29.05
N VAL A 111 40.16 4.32 -29.80
CA VAL A 111 40.44 2.95 -29.32
C VAL A 111 41.72 2.92 -28.46
N ASN A 112 42.66 3.86 -28.62
CA ASN A 112 43.91 3.87 -27.88
C ASN A 112 43.81 4.76 -26.63
N ASN A 113 43.92 4.14 -25.45
CA ASN A 113 43.81 4.84 -24.17
C ASN A 113 44.87 5.92 -23.97
N ASP A 114 46.11 5.72 -24.42
CA ASP A 114 47.20 6.69 -24.19
C ASP A 114 47.09 7.90 -25.11
N LEU A 115 46.74 7.69 -26.38
CA LEU A 115 46.49 8.78 -27.33
C LEU A 115 45.28 9.61 -26.89
N PHE A 116 44.19 8.94 -26.52
CA PHE A 116 43.00 9.60 -25.98
C PHE A 116 43.30 10.38 -24.69
N ALA A 117 44.02 9.79 -23.73
CA ALA A 117 44.38 10.47 -22.48
C ALA A 117 45.19 11.75 -22.70
N SER A 118 46.13 11.72 -23.65
CA SER A 118 46.95 12.89 -24.01
C SER A 118 46.09 14.02 -24.61
N GLU A 119 45.22 13.70 -25.58
CA GLU A 119 44.37 14.68 -26.23
C GLU A 119 43.30 15.23 -25.27
N TYR A 120 42.73 14.36 -24.46
CA TYR A 120 41.74 14.70 -23.45
C TYR A 120 42.31 15.68 -22.42
N LYS A 121 43.52 15.41 -21.90
CA LYS A 121 44.26 16.30 -20.99
C LYS A 121 44.41 17.72 -21.56
N TYR A 122 44.83 17.82 -22.81
CA TYR A 122 45.08 19.10 -23.45
C TYR A 122 43.78 19.88 -23.69
N THR A 123 42.75 19.20 -24.19
CA THR A 123 41.44 19.80 -24.46
C THR A 123 40.82 20.36 -23.18
N LEU A 124 40.88 19.60 -22.09
CA LEU A 124 40.40 20.04 -20.77
C LEU A 124 41.19 21.22 -20.22
N LYS A 125 42.52 21.25 -20.39
CA LYS A 125 43.35 22.39 -19.97
C LYS A 125 42.90 23.68 -20.64
N ILE A 126 42.72 23.66 -21.96
CA ILE A 126 42.27 24.85 -22.70
C ILE A 126 40.90 25.31 -22.18
N LEU A 127 39.94 24.39 -22.10
CA LEU A 127 38.60 24.72 -21.65
C LEU A 127 38.60 25.31 -20.22
N PHE A 128 39.47 24.82 -19.32
CA PHE A 128 39.60 25.33 -17.95
C PHE A 128 40.26 26.72 -17.92
N THR A 129 41.39 26.88 -18.60
CA THR A 129 42.15 28.13 -18.63
C THR A 129 41.33 29.29 -19.20
N TYR A 130 40.40 29.02 -20.10
CA TYR A 130 39.63 30.04 -20.81
C TYR A 130 38.16 30.15 -20.40
N GLY A 131 37.84 29.72 -19.18
CA GLY A 131 36.55 30.06 -18.57
C GLY A 131 35.34 29.33 -19.18
N SER A 132 35.55 28.17 -19.81
CA SER A 132 34.47 27.39 -20.42
C SER A 132 33.41 27.04 -19.38
N THR A 133 32.14 27.15 -19.76
CA THR A 133 31.01 26.67 -18.93
C THR A 133 31.04 25.14 -18.75
N PHE A 134 31.93 24.43 -19.45
CA PHE A 134 32.25 23.03 -19.18
C PHE A 134 32.81 22.83 -17.77
N PHE A 135 33.43 23.86 -17.16
CA PHE A 135 33.81 23.85 -15.76
C PHE A 135 32.96 24.86 -15.01
N ASP A 136 32.31 24.42 -13.94
CA ASP A 136 31.59 25.29 -13.02
C ASP A 136 31.71 24.75 -11.58
N GLU A 137 31.18 25.46 -10.60
CA GLU A 137 31.25 25.01 -9.21
C GLU A 137 30.32 23.81 -8.92
N ASN A 138 29.24 23.62 -9.69
CA ASN A 138 28.34 22.48 -9.52
C ASN A 138 29.03 21.16 -9.90
N THR A 139 29.97 21.23 -10.83
CA THR A 139 30.84 20.12 -11.24
C THR A 139 31.93 19.79 -10.22
N MET A 140 32.07 20.52 -9.11
CA MET A 140 33.15 20.33 -8.13
C MET A 140 32.59 20.17 -6.71
N GLY A 141 32.28 18.93 -6.31
CA GLY A 141 31.73 18.57 -4.99
C GLY A 141 32.83 18.17 -3.97
N LYS A 142 32.60 17.17 -3.09
CA LYS A 142 33.67 16.67 -2.17
C LYS A 142 34.95 16.18 -2.87
N ASN A 143 34.82 15.79 -4.14
CA ASN A 143 35.91 15.56 -5.08
C ASN A 143 35.81 16.58 -6.22
N ILE A 144 36.93 17.04 -6.76
CA ILE A 144 36.95 17.84 -7.98
C ILE A 144 36.59 16.89 -9.12
N LEU A 145 35.35 16.90 -9.60
CA LEU A 145 34.95 16.02 -10.71
C LEU A 145 35.28 16.73 -12.03
N ILE A 146 36.17 16.18 -12.84
CA ILE A 146 36.25 16.58 -14.26
C ILE A 146 35.12 15.84 -15.00
N VAL A 147 34.00 16.57 -15.05
CA VAL A 147 32.65 16.41 -15.64
C VAL A 147 32.28 15.17 -16.46
N ARG A 148 31.07 14.68 -16.16
CA ARG A 148 30.19 13.80 -16.93
C ARG A 148 29.37 14.62 -17.96
N PRO A 149 29.42 14.33 -19.26
CA PRO A 149 28.59 15.03 -20.25
C PRO A 149 27.09 14.76 -20.00
N GLU A 150 26.23 15.79 -20.17
CA GLU A 150 24.79 15.76 -19.83
C GLU A 150 24.01 14.62 -20.50
N LYS A 151 24.53 14.07 -21.60
CA LYS A 151 23.85 13.06 -22.43
C LYS A 151 24.45 11.65 -22.36
N VAL A 152 25.52 11.42 -21.59
CA VAL A 152 26.14 10.08 -21.47
C VAL A 152 26.03 9.57 -20.03
N PRO A 153 25.44 8.38 -19.80
CA PRO A 153 25.36 7.80 -18.47
C PRO A 153 26.74 7.43 -17.95
N PHE A 154 27.11 7.98 -16.78
CA PHE A 154 28.36 7.65 -16.09
C PHE A 154 28.26 6.29 -15.42
N LYS A 155 29.26 5.44 -15.62
CA LYS A 155 29.39 4.17 -14.92
C LYS A 155 30.67 4.19 -14.06
N PRO A 156 30.67 3.64 -12.83
CA PRO A 156 31.84 3.69 -11.92
C PRO A 156 33.13 3.16 -12.56
N GLU A 157 33.00 2.14 -13.40
CA GLU A 157 34.06 1.57 -14.23
C GLU A 157 34.69 2.48 -15.30
N ASP A 158 34.08 3.62 -15.63
CA ASP A 158 34.62 4.64 -16.53
C ASP A 158 35.39 5.73 -15.76
N GLU A 159 35.69 5.51 -14.48
CA GLU A 159 36.58 6.37 -13.72
C GLU A 159 38.03 6.24 -14.22
N CYS A 160 38.68 7.38 -14.48
CA CYS A 160 40.05 7.44 -15.00
C CYS A 160 41.02 6.50 -14.26
N GLN A 161 40.98 6.47 -12.92
CA GLN A 161 41.90 5.66 -12.13
C GLN A 161 41.70 4.16 -12.41
N ALA A 162 40.45 3.73 -12.65
CA ALA A 162 40.11 2.36 -13.00
C ALA A 162 40.54 1.99 -14.43
N VAL A 163 40.60 2.97 -15.35
CA VAL A 163 40.88 2.71 -16.78
C VAL A 163 42.36 2.86 -17.13
N ILE A 164 43.05 3.91 -16.65
CA ILE A 164 44.44 4.22 -17.02
C ILE A 164 45.40 4.36 -15.84
N GLY A 165 44.91 4.13 -14.61
CA GLY A 165 45.73 4.12 -13.39
C GLY A 165 45.95 5.51 -12.77
N LYS A 166 46.21 5.51 -11.46
CA LYS A 166 46.27 6.69 -10.59
C LYS A 166 47.27 7.77 -11.05
N GLU A 167 48.48 7.37 -11.44
CA GLU A 167 49.54 8.33 -11.83
C GLU A 167 49.20 9.12 -13.10
N LYS A 168 48.61 8.45 -14.11
CA LYS A 168 48.20 9.14 -15.36
C LYS A 168 47.04 10.10 -15.11
N CYS A 169 46.09 9.73 -14.26
CA CYS A 169 44.99 10.62 -13.89
C CYS A 169 45.46 11.82 -13.07
N LYS A 170 46.45 11.62 -12.19
CA LYS A 170 47.09 12.69 -11.44
C LYS A 170 47.83 13.67 -12.36
N ASP A 171 48.51 13.18 -13.39
CA ASP A 171 49.12 14.01 -14.43
C ASP A 171 48.08 14.86 -15.19
N ILE A 172 46.93 14.26 -15.54
CA ILE A 172 45.82 15.00 -16.15
C ILE A 172 45.34 16.11 -15.23
N ALA A 173 45.01 15.80 -13.97
CA ALA A 173 44.50 16.77 -13.00
C ALA A 173 45.50 17.91 -12.74
N ASN A 174 46.77 17.58 -12.49
CA ASN A 174 47.83 18.56 -12.25
C ASN A 174 47.95 19.53 -13.43
N THR A 175 47.93 18.99 -14.66
CA THR A 175 48.05 19.79 -15.88
C THR A 175 46.85 20.70 -16.07
N VAL A 176 45.62 20.16 -15.99
CA VAL A 176 44.38 20.91 -16.22
C VAL A 176 44.26 22.08 -15.25
N PHE A 177 44.41 21.81 -13.95
CA PHE A 177 44.15 22.80 -12.90
C PHE A 177 45.35 23.68 -12.52
N ASP A 178 46.56 23.39 -13.03
CA ASP A 178 47.78 24.11 -12.67
C ASP A 178 48.12 24.07 -11.17
N VAL A 179 47.88 22.91 -10.54
CA VAL A 179 48.14 22.68 -9.11
C VAL A 179 48.85 21.33 -8.93
N SER A 180 49.58 21.16 -7.82
CA SER A 180 50.24 19.89 -7.50
C SER A 180 49.43 19.11 -6.46
N PHE A 181 48.73 18.05 -6.88
CA PHE A 181 48.06 17.11 -5.99
C PHE A 181 49.08 16.19 -5.27
N LYS A 182 48.78 15.80 -4.02
CA LYS A 182 49.58 14.84 -3.22
C LYS A 182 49.30 13.39 -3.65
N ASP A 183 49.67 12.39 -2.85
CA ASP A 183 49.46 10.97 -3.18
C ASP A 183 47.99 10.60 -3.27
N ASP A 184 47.11 11.25 -2.52
CA ASP A 184 45.66 11.11 -2.71
C ASP A 184 45.18 12.09 -3.78
N LEU A 185 44.52 11.55 -4.81
CA LEU A 185 43.92 12.32 -5.90
C LEU A 185 42.43 12.51 -5.58
N PRO A 186 42.03 13.65 -5.00
CA PRO A 186 40.63 13.96 -4.66
C PRO A 186 39.82 14.33 -5.91
N VAL A 187 40.23 13.85 -7.09
CA VAL A 187 39.71 14.26 -8.39
C VAL A 187 39.20 13.01 -9.09
N THR A 188 37.90 12.98 -9.36
CA THR A 188 37.29 11.93 -10.18
C THR A 188 37.24 12.45 -11.61
N ILE A 189 37.93 11.79 -12.53
CA ILE A 189 37.99 12.20 -13.95
C ILE A 189 37.19 11.17 -14.74
N TYR A 190 36.18 11.60 -15.49
CA TYR A 190 35.47 10.69 -16.40
C TYR A 190 36.37 10.32 -17.58
N PHE A 191 36.55 9.02 -17.79
CA PHE A 191 37.34 8.46 -18.87
C PHE A 191 36.61 7.24 -19.45
N PRO A 192 35.74 7.42 -20.45
CA PRO A 192 34.92 6.33 -20.97
C PRO A 192 35.78 5.15 -21.44
N ARG A 193 35.38 3.91 -21.15
CA ARG A 193 36.06 2.72 -21.71
C ARG A 193 35.68 2.46 -23.16
N ALA A 194 34.43 2.74 -23.52
CA ALA A 194 33.90 2.52 -24.85
C ALA A 194 34.39 3.61 -25.84
N PRO A 195 34.97 3.23 -26.99
CA PRO A 195 35.37 4.17 -28.03
C PRO A 195 34.22 5.07 -28.53
N GLU A 196 32.98 4.57 -28.51
CA GLU A 196 31.78 5.29 -28.93
C GLU A 196 31.46 6.46 -27.99
N ASP A 197 31.58 6.23 -26.67
CA ASP A 197 31.36 7.26 -25.65
C ASP A 197 32.47 8.30 -25.68
N ARG A 198 33.72 7.88 -25.94
CA ARG A 198 34.85 8.80 -26.18
C ARG A 198 34.61 9.69 -27.40
N LYS A 199 34.05 9.12 -28.47
CA LYS A 199 33.70 9.85 -29.69
C LYS A 199 32.58 10.86 -29.43
N ALA A 200 31.53 10.47 -28.70
CA ALA A 200 30.44 11.37 -28.32
C ALA A 200 30.94 12.55 -27.47
N LEU A 201 31.82 12.30 -26.50
CA LEU A 201 32.44 13.34 -25.67
C LEU A 201 33.24 14.34 -26.51
N PHE A 202 34.03 13.86 -27.48
CA PHE A 202 34.80 14.74 -28.36
C PHE A 202 33.94 15.51 -29.38
N GLN A 203 32.77 14.98 -29.75
CA GLN A 203 31.77 15.72 -30.53
C GLN A 203 31.14 16.86 -29.72
N GLU A 204 30.99 16.69 -28.40
CA GLU A 204 30.57 17.78 -27.51
C GLU A 204 31.63 18.88 -27.43
N PHE A 205 32.90 18.50 -27.24
CA PHE A 205 34.01 19.46 -27.32
C PHE A 205 34.01 20.19 -28.66
N TRP A 206 33.91 19.46 -29.78
CA TRP A 206 33.78 20.07 -31.10
C TRP A 206 32.66 21.13 -31.14
N THR A 207 31.50 20.84 -30.55
CA THR A 207 30.38 21.78 -30.50
C THR A 207 30.69 23.02 -29.65
N ILE A 208 31.34 22.85 -28.50
CA ILE A 208 31.79 23.96 -27.64
C ILE A 208 32.76 24.87 -28.39
N TYR A 209 33.74 24.31 -29.11
CA TYR A 209 34.71 25.08 -29.91
C TYR A 209 34.12 25.76 -31.16
N ASN A 210 32.91 25.35 -31.60
CA ASN A 210 32.21 25.92 -32.75
C ASN A 210 30.98 26.75 -32.36
N SER A 211 30.72 26.95 -31.07
CA SER A 211 29.60 27.76 -30.60
C SER A 211 29.82 29.24 -30.92
N PRO A 212 28.79 29.99 -31.36
CA PRO A 212 28.92 31.42 -31.64
C PRO A 212 29.21 32.20 -30.34
N GLU A 213 29.91 33.34 -30.47
CA GLU A 213 30.25 34.18 -29.30
C GLU A 213 28.97 34.64 -28.56
N PRO A 214 28.86 34.40 -27.23
CA PRO A 214 27.62 34.64 -26.49
C PRO A 214 27.17 36.11 -26.33
N GLY A 215 27.92 37.09 -26.86
CA GLY A 215 27.58 38.51 -26.85
C GLY A 215 27.50 39.13 -25.45
N TRP A 216 27.00 40.37 -25.37
CA TRP A 216 26.96 41.17 -24.14
C TRP A 216 26.17 40.53 -22.99
N TYR A 217 26.55 40.87 -21.76
CA TYR A 217 25.76 40.52 -20.58
C TYR A 217 24.44 41.30 -20.53
N PRO A 218 23.30 40.66 -20.23
CA PRO A 218 21.99 41.32 -20.14
C PRO A 218 21.83 42.21 -18.91
N GLY A 219 22.66 42.04 -17.88
CA GLY A 219 22.70 42.87 -16.68
C GLY A 219 24.00 42.69 -15.90
N CYS A 220 24.25 43.59 -14.94
CA CYS A 220 25.47 43.55 -14.12
C CYS A 220 25.47 42.42 -13.09
N TYR A 221 24.28 41.95 -12.68
CA TYR A 221 24.16 40.72 -11.89
C TYR A 221 24.73 39.53 -12.65
N GLU A 222 24.29 39.32 -13.91
CA GLU A 222 24.75 38.21 -14.73
C GLU A 222 26.26 38.27 -14.96
N PHE A 223 26.79 39.46 -15.27
CA PHE A 223 28.24 39.68 -15.41
C PHE A 223 29.03 39.26 -14.16
N LEU A 224 28.68 39.76 -12.98
CA LEU A 224 29.42 39.44 -11.76
C LEU A 224 29.26 37.98 -11.34
N SER A 225 28.05 37.44 -11.45
CA SER A 225 27.76 36.04 -11.09
C SER A 225 28.53 35.05 -11.96
N ASP A 226 28.85 35.44 -13.20
CA ASP A 226 29.53 34.59 -14.17
C ASP A 226 31.06 34.78 -14.08
N VAL A 227 31.53 36.03 -14.00
CA VAL A 227 32.97 36.37 -14.04
C VAL A 227 33.64 36.30 -12.66
N PHE A 228 32.95 36.71 -11.60
CA PHE A 228 33.48 36.77 -10.22
C PHE A 228 32.59 36.02 -9.20
N PRO A 229 32.20 34.76 -9.48
CA PRO A 229 31.22 34.05 -8.65
C PRO A 229 31.62 33.97 -7.18
N ILE A 230 32.84 33.55 -6.87
CA ILE A 230 33.27 33.33 -5.48
C ILE A 230 33.41 34.63 -4.68
N PHE A 231 33.85 35.71 -5.32
CA PHE A 231 33.96 37.03 -4.70
C PHE A 231 32.57 37.60 -4.41
N TYR A 232 31.64 37.46 -5.34
CA TYR A 232 30.26 37.88 -5.09
C TYR A 232 29.61 37.06 -3.97
N LYS A 233 29.83 35.74 -3.92
CA LYS A 233 29.37 34.88 -2.80
C LYS A 233 29.91 35.37 -1.46
N LYS A 234 31.20 35.73 -1.38
CA LYS A 234 31.80 36.29 -0.15
C LYS A 234 31.13 37.61 0.26
N MET A 235 30.89 38.52 -0.69
CA MET A 235 30.19 39.79 -0.39
C MET A 235 28.77 39.55 0.11
N LEU A 236 28.05 38.61 -0.50
CA LEU A 236 26.70 38.22 -0.08
C LEU A 236 26.69 37.54 1.29
N PHE A 237 27.67 36.67 1.57
CA PHE A 237 27.87 36.05 2.87
C PHE A 237 28.05 37.11 3.96
N ASN A 238 28.95 38.08 3.74
CA ASN A 238 29.17 39.21 4.65
C ASN A 238 27.90 40.04 4.86
N TYR A 239 27.13 40.27 3.79
CA TYR A 239 25.89 41.03 3.85
C TYR A 239 24.82 40.35 4.71
N LEU A 240 24.59 39.06 4.50
CA LEU A 240 23.59 38.27 5.22
C LEU A 240 23.91 38.19 6.73
N ASP A 241 25.17 37.90 7.05
CA ASP A 241 25.65 37.79 8.44
C ASP A 241 25.52 39.11 9.21
N ALA A 242 25.67 40.25 8.53
CA ALA A 242 25.63 41.57 9.14
C ALA A 242 24.23 42.21 9.23
N ASN A 243 23.28 41.87 8.34
CA ASN A 243 22.05 42.68 8.14
C ASN A 243 20.70 41.93 8.15
N GLU A 244 20.63 40.62 7.88
CA GLU A 244 19.35 39.91 7.76
C GLU A 244 19.10 38.92 8.91
N GLN A 245 19.95 37.89 9.03
CA GLN A 245 19.91 36.86 10.08
C GLN A 245 21.31 36.22 10.15
N PRO A 246 21.89 35.96 11.34
CA PRO A 246 23.16 35.26 11.44
C PRO A 246 23.12 33.95 10.66
N ILE A 247 24.17 33.65 9.90
CA ILE A 247 24.20 32.44 9.04
C ILE A 247 24.04 31.16 9.88
N SER A 248 24.43 31.20 11.17
CA SER A 248 24.18 30.13 12.15
C SER A 248 22.71 29.82 12.36
N ASP A 249 21.86 30.84 12.40
CA ASP A 249 20.44 30.69 12.72
C ASP A 249 19.70 30.14 11.49
N LEU A 250 20.06 30.66 10.31
CA LEU A 250 19.56 30.15 9.03
C LEU A 250 19.90 28.67 8.83
N ASN A 251 21.13 28.25 9.15
CA ASN A 251 21.51 26.83 9.13
C ASN A 251 20.68 26.00 10.12
N THR A 252 20.32 26.56 11.28
CA THR A 252 19.50 25.86 12.28
C THR A 252 18.08 25.62 11.78
N ASP A 253 17.44 26.65 11.21
CA ASP A 253 16.09 26.53 10.63
C ASP A 253 16.04 25.51 9.49
N LEU A 254 17.10 25.48 8.67
CA LEU A 254 17.24 24.52 7.57
C LEU A 254 17.38 23.09 8.07
N LYS A 255 18.18 22.88 9.13
CA LYS A 255 18.35 21.55 9.74
C LYS A 255 17.02 21.00 10.24
N VAL A 256 16.15 21.83 10.80
CA VAL A 256 14.81 21.41 11.24
C VAL A 256 13.96 20.91 10.07
N ILE A 257 13.85 21.70 9.00
CA ILE A 257 13.07 21.31 7.81
C ILE A 257 13.65 20.05 7.18
N TRP A 258 14.98 19.95 7.15
CA TRP A 258 15.69 18.79 6.63
C TRP A 258 15.43 17.52 7.45
N THR A 259 15.49 17.62 8.78
CA THR A 259 15.16 16.50 9.68
C THR A 259 13.74 16.02 9.45
N ASP A 260 12.76 16.91 9.30
CA ASP A 260 11.38 16.51 9.03
C ASP A 260 11.23 15.78 7.68
N ILE A 261 11.95 16.22 6.65
CA ILE A 261 11.95 15.57 5.34
C ILE A 261 12.61 14.18 5.44
N LEU A 262 13.74 14.06 6.13
CA LEU A 262 14.41 12.77 6.36
C LEU A 262 13.53 11.82 7.16
N GLU A 263 12.84 12.28 8.19
CA GLU A 263 11.85 11.46 8.91
C GLU A 263 10.76 10.93 7.98
N GLN A 264 10.28 11.75 7.03
CA GLN A 264 9.29 11.29 6.06
C GLN A 264 9.87 10.33 5.02
N ILE A 265 11.13 10.49 4.61
CA ILE A 265 11.83 9.52 3.78
C ILE A 265 11.97 8.20 4.54
N ASP A 266 12.40 8.23 5.81
CA ASP A 266 12.50 7.07 6.70
C ASP A 266 11.15 6.38 6.88
N ASP A 267 10.09 7.13 7.16
CA ASP A 267 8.73 6.59 7.30
C ASP A 267 8.28 5.97 5.97
N THR A 268 8.61 6.59 4.83
CA THR A 268 8.29 6.03 3.51
C THR A 268 9.10 4.75 3.22
N ILE A 269 10.41 4.73 3.51
CA ILE A 269 11.26 3.54 3.35
C ILE A 269 10.79 2.40 4.27
N ARG A 270 10.38 2.71 5.50
CA ARG A 270 9.83 1.73 6.47
C ARG A 270 8.48 1.17 6.01
N THR A 271 7.69 1.95 5.28
CA THR A 271 6.35 1.55 4.83
C THR A 271 6.35 0.89 3.46
N LEU A 272 7.32 1.21 2.59
CA LEU A 272 7.61 0.49 1.35
C LEU A 272 8.22 -0.88 1.71
N ASN A 273 7.43 -1.95 1.72
CA ASN A 273 7.89 -3.29 2.09
C ASN A 273 7.71 -4.27 0.91
N VAL A 274 8.70 -4.35 0.02
CA VAL A 274 8.90 -5.50 -0.91
C VAL A 274 10.39 -5.71 -1.15
N THR A 275 10.83 -6.97 -1.09
CA THR A 275 12.20 -7.41 -1.47
C THR A 275 12.60 -6.91 -2.87
N MET A 276 13.68 -6.13 -2.93
CA MET A 276 14.45 -5.77 -4.14
C MET A 276 13.64 -5.10 -5.27
N ASP A 277 12.78 -4.14 -4.94
CA ASP A 277 12.33 -3.20 -5.96
C ASP A 277 13.43 -2.14 -6.15
N ARG A 278 13.91 -1.92 -7.38
CA ARG A 278 14.99 -0.93 -7.67
C ARG A 278 14.73 0.44 -7.05
N LYS A 279 13.46 0.78 -6.79
CA LYS A 279 13.02 2.04 -6.15
C LYS A 279 13.27 2.09 -4.65
N GLN A 280 13.10 0.99 -3.91
CA GLN A 280 13.38 0.98 -2.47
C GLN A 280 14.89 0.99 -2.20
N ASP A 281 15.65 0.21 -2.98
CA ASP A 281 17.11 0.27 -2.93
C ASP A 281 17.59 1.66 -3.32
N TYR A 282 17.00 2.28 -4.35
CA TYR A 282 17.28 3.67 -4.71
C TYR A 282 16.96 4.66 -3.58
N LEU A 283 15.79 4.57 -2.93
CA LEU A 283 15.42 5.49 -1.85
C LEU A 283 16.26 5.28 -0.59
N LYS A 284 16.61 4.04 -0.27
CA LYS A 284 17.49 3.68 0.84
C LYS A 284 18.92 4.12 0.59
N GLU A 285 19.45 3.82 -0.60
CA GLU A 285 20.74 4.33 -1.06
C GLU A 285 20.73 5.85 -1.04
N PHE A 286 19.70 6.50 -1.60
CA PHE A 286 19.54 7.95 -1.58
C PHE A 286 19.53 8.50 -0.16
N HIS A 287 18.82 7.88 0.78
CA HIS A 287 18.73 8.29 2.18
C HIS A 287 20.06 8.10 2.94
N GLU A 288 20.67 6.92 2.86
CA GLU A 288 21.94 6.59 3.53
C GLU A 288 23.10 7.46 3.02
N ASN A 289 22.99 7.92 1.78
CA ASN A 289 23.99 8.72 1.11
C ASN A 289 23.68 10.22 1.08
N LEU A 290 22.55 10.67 1.63
CA LEU A 290 22.13 12.06 1.57
C LEU A 290 22.89 12.93 2.57
N GLU A 291 23.53 13.98 2.08
CA GLU A 291 24.15 15.00 2.93
C GLU A 291 23.61 16.39 2.59
N PHE A 292 23.09 17.08 3.60
CA PHE A 292 22.73 18.48 3.49
C PHE A 292 23.97 19.37 3.61
N MET A 293 24.13 20.29 2.66
CA MET A 293 25.26 21.21 2.66
C MET A 293 24.91 22.50 3.39
N ASP A 294 25.56 22.72 4.53
CA ASP A 294 25.48 23.98 5.26
C ASP A 294 25.95 25.14 4.38
N ILE A 295 25.30 26.30 4.51
CA ILE A 295 25.70 27.54 3.81
C ILE A 295 27.05 28.04 4.33
N GLN A 296 27.35 27.68 5.58
CA GLN A 296 28.59 28.03 6.26
C GLN A 296 29.74 27.22 5.67
N HIS A 297 30.58 27.88 4.87
CA HIS A 297 31.81 27.29 4.33
C HIS A 297 33.03 28.05 4.87
N PRO A 298 34.04 27.38 5.44
CA PRO A 298 35.18 28.05 6.05
C PRO A 298 35.98 28.94 5.07
N ILE A 299 35.89 28.68 3.76
CA ILE A 299 36.49 29.56 2.73
C ILE A 299 35.98 31.00 2.82
N PHE A 300 34.75 31.21 3.27
CA PHE A 300 34.16 32.55 3.40
C PHE A 300 34.52 33.23 4.73
N GLU A 301 35.21 32.55 5.65
CA GLU A 301 35.78 33.21 6.83
C GLU A 301 36.87 34.18 6.40
N GLN A 302 36.95 35.34 7.05
CA GLN A 302 37.78 36.45 6.59
C GLN A 302 39.25 36.06 6.39
N ALA A 303 39.88 35.46 7.41
CA ALA A 303 41.29 35.08 7.36
C ALA A 303 41.59 34.01 6.30
N THR A 304 40.65 33.09 6.09
CA THR A 304 40.79 32.02 5.09
C THR A 304 40.62 32.59 3.69
N PHE A 305 39.61 33.42 3.45
CA PHE A 305 39.37 34.04 2.14
C PHE A 305 40.57 34.89 1.72
N GLU A 306 41.08 35.75 2.59
CA GLU A 306 42.24 36.59 2.28
C GLU A 306 43.47 35.75 1.93
N LYS A 307 43.77 34.72 2.71
CA LYS A 307 44.93 33.84 2.49
C LYS A 307 44.98 33.20 1.09
N TYR A 308 43.83 32.84 0.52
CA TYR A 308 43.77 32.13 -0.75
C TYR A 308 43.37 33.01 -1.94
N PHE A 309 42.90 34.24 -1.74
CA PHE A 309 42.43 35.10 -2.85
C PHE A 309 43.20 36.43 -2.99
N ASP A 310 44.23 36.69 -2.17
CA ASP A 310 45.00 37.96 -2.19
C ASP A 310 45.89 38.13 -3.44
N PHE A 311 46.28 37.03 -4.10
CA PHE A 311 47.21 37.05 -5.24
C PHE A 311 46.56 37.26 -6.61
N VAL A 312 45.25 37.52 -6.66
CA VAL A 312 44.51 37.62 -7.93
C VAL A 312 44.72 38.99 -8.58
N ASP A 313 45.47 39.03 -9.68
CA ASP A 313 45.59 40.21 -10.54
C ASP A 313 44.50 40.22 -11.62
N PHE A 314 43.61 41.20 -11.57
CA PHE A 314 42.52 41.39 -12.54
C PHE A 314 42.95 42.14 -13.82
N SER A 315 44.22 42.03 -14.21
CA SER A 315 44.79 42.75 -15.37
C SER A 315 45.20 41.77 -16.48
N PRO A 316 44.80 41.98 -17.76
CA PRO A 316 44.03 43.09 -18.33
C PRO A 316 42.51 42.83 -18.48
N VAL A 317 41.73 43.92 -18.43
CA VAL A 317 40.24 43.98 -18.50
C VAL A 317 39.57 43.28 -19.72
N PRO A 318 40.20 43.10 -20.90
CA PRO A 318 39.56 42.37 -22.01
C PRO A 318 39.38 40.87 -21.76
N GLU A 319 40.10 40.29 -20.79
CA GLU A 319 40.19 38.84 -20.57
C GLU A 319 39.46 38.37 -19.30
N LEU A 320 38.61 39.22 -18.71
CA LEU A 320 37.96 38.92 -17.43
C LEU A 320 37.19 37.59 -17.44
N TYR A 321 36.40 37.33 -18.49
CA TYR A 321 35.64 36.08 -18.61
C TYR A 321 36.57 34.86 -18.75
N GLN A 322 37.67 35.00 -19.49
CA GLN A 322 38.60 33.90 -19.76
C GLN A 322 39.25 33.41 -18.47
N ASN A 323 39.64 34.34 -17.60
CA ASN A 323 40.35 34.02 -16.36
C ASN A 323 39.44 33.67 -15.17
N ARG A 324 38.11 33.64 -15.35
CA ARG A 324 37.13 33.40 -14.27
C ARG A 324 37.44 32.16 -13.42
N HIS A 325 37.91 31.07 -14.05
CA HIS A 325 38.24 29.81 -13.38
C HIS A 325 39.57 29.87 -12.65
N LEU A 326 40.54 30.62 -13.19
CA LEU A 326 41.82 30.86 -12.54
C LEU A 326 41.68 31.73 -11.29
N TRP A 327 40.67 32.61 -11.25
CA TRP A 327 40.41 33.49 -10.11
C TRP A 327 39.43 32.92 -9.10
N SER A 328 38.53 32.03 -9.54
CA SER A 328 37.49 31.46 -8.67
C SER A 328 37.80 30.02 -8.29
N ILE A 329 37.88 29.13 -9.29
CA ILE A 329 37.98 27.68 -9.07
C ILE A 329 39.38 27.27 -8.62
N ARG A 330 40.45 27.72 -9.29
CA ARG A 330 41.83 27.33 -8.94
C ARG A 330 42.18 27.64 -7.48
N PRO A 331 41.93 28.84 -6.93
CA PRO A 331 42.26 29.12 -5.54
C PRO A 331 41.44 28.26 -4.55
N MET A 332 40.20 27.90 -4.90
CA MET A 332 39.44 26.92 -4.13
C MET A 332 40.10 25.53 -4.15
N ILE A 333 40.70 25.13 -5.28
CA ILE A 333 41.45 23.85 -5.39
C ILE A 333 42.68 23.90 -4.50
N GLU A 334 43.39 25.03 -4.49
CA GLU A 334 44.53 25.23 -3.61
C GLU A 334 44.15 25.23 -2.12
N TYR A 335 43.01 25.83 -1.77
CA TYR A 335 42.42 25.75 -0.43
C TYR A 335 42.17 24.31 -0.02
N TYR A 336 41.53 23.52 -0.88
CA TYR A 336 41.25 22.11 -0.63
C TYR A 336 42.55 21.31 -0.36
N ILE A 337 43.51 21.39 -1.30
CA ILE A 337 44.76 20.61 -1.24
C ILE A 337 45.58 20.94 0.01
N ARG A 338 45.60 22.22 0.42
CA ARG A 338 46.46 22.70 1.51
C ARG A 338 45.77 22.73 2.88
N GLY A 339 44.46 22.93 2.91
CA GLY A 339 43.67 23.14 4.12
C GLY A 339 43.12 21.85 4.76
N GLY A 340 43.15 20.72 4.05
CA GLY A 340 42.64 19.44 4.54
C GLY A 340 41.11 19.38 4.68
N SER A 341 40.39 20.34 4.09
CA SER A 341 38.93 20.30 3.98
C SER A 341 38.53 19.21 2.98
N SER A 342 37.47 18.47 3.28
CA SER A 342 36.92 17.42 2.41
C SER A 342 35.78 17.90 1.50
N ASN A 343 35.47 19.20 1.47
CA ASN A 343 34.37 19.75 0.68
C ASN A 343 34.80 20.96 -0.17
N PHE A 344 34.50 20.90 -1.47
CA PHE A 344 34.74 21.99 -2.43
C PHE A 344 33.47 22.80 -2.74
N TYR A 345 32.31 22.27 -2.38
CA TYR A 345 31.03 22.88 -2.75
C TYR A 345 30.77 24.20 -2.03
N THR A 346 30.21 25.18 -2.74
CA THR A 346 29.61 26.38 -2.14
C THR A 346 28.22 26.66 -2.72
N ALA A 347 27.33 27.27 -1.92
CA ALA A 347 25.95 27.58 -2.30
C ALA A 347 25.85 28.32 -3.65
N SER A 348 24.99 27.85 -4.56
CA SER A 348 24.81 28.46 -5.90
C SER A 348 24.32 29.91 -5.82
N LEU A 349 24.75 30.76 -6.74
CA LEU A 349 24.28 32.15 -6.84
C LEU A 349 23.00 32.29 -7.67
N THR A 350 22.78 31.36 -8.59
CA THR A 350 21.79 31.50 -9.68
C THR A 350 20.67 30.48 -9.58
N GLN A 351 20.93 29.33 -8.94
CA GLN A 351 19.95 28.27 -8.73
C GLN A 351 19.47 28.31 -7.28
N PRO A 352 18.16 28.24 -6.99
CA PRO A 352 17.66 28.21 -5.62
C PRO A 352 18.07 26.92 -4.88
N ALA A 353 18.41 25.87 -5.62
CA ALA A 353 18.86 24.61 -5.10
C ALA A 353 19.79 23.90 -6.08
N SER A 354 20.63 23.01 -5.57
CA SER A 354 21.51 22.17 -6.37
C SER A 354 21.61 20.77 -5.76
N ILE A 355 21.70 19.77 -6.62
CA ILE A 355 22.12 18.42 -6.25
C ILE A 355 23.47 18.16 -6.88
N SER A 356 24.41 17.66 -6.09
CA SER A 356 25.65 17.09 -6.60
C SER A 356 25.77 15.64 -6.13
N ARG A 357 26.27 14.73 -6.96
CA ARG A 357 26.55 13.33 -6.56
C ARG A 357 28.05 13.10 -6.62
N VAL A 358 28.64 12.61 -5.53
CA VAL A 358 30.07 12.31 -5.44
C VAL A 358 30.25 10.93 -4.82
N GLY A 359 30.69 9.97 -5.64
CA GLY A 359 30.63 8.56 -5.28
C GLY A 359 29.19 8.13 -5.02
N ASP A 360 28.98 7.41 -3.92
CA ASP A 360 27.63 7.00 -3.50
C ASP A 360 26.85 8.16 -2.85
N LYS A 361 27.55 9.23 -2.41
CA LYS A 361 26.95 10.37 -1.68
C LYS A 361 26.19 11.34 -2.55
N VAL A 362 24.99 11.70 -2.12
CA VAL A 362 24.12 12.72 -2.73
C VAL A 362 24.12 13.97 -1.86
N TYR A 363 24.61 15.06 -2.40
CA TYR A 363 24.69 16.35 -1.76
C TYR A 363 23.54 17.23 -2.17
N ILE A 364 22.77 17.75 -1.22
CA ILE A 364 21.74 18.73 -1.48
C ILE A 364 22.19 20.07 -0.90
N GLY A 365 22.37 21.01 -1.80
CA GLY A 365 22.68 22.38 -1.49
C GLY A 365 21.51 23.29 -1.80
N ARG A 366 21.44 24.39 -1.08
CA ARG A 366 20.57 25.52 -1.41
C ARG A 366 21.44 26.64 -1.93
N GLY A 367 20.99 27.30 -2.98
CA GLY A 367 21.64 28.51 -3.43
C GLY A 367 21.18 29.71 -2.61
N PHE A 368 21.94 30.79 -2.69
CA PHE A 368 21.70 31.99 -1.92
C PHE A 368 20.33 32.63 -2.17
N GLU A 369 19.72 32.41 -3.34
CA GLU A 369 18.39 32.92 -3.67
C GLU A 369 17.29 32.38 -2.75
N ALA A 370 17.44 31.15 -2.27
CA ALA A 370 16.47 30.50 -1.41
C ALA A 370 16.41 31.14 -0.01
N PHE A 371 17.41 31.94 0.38
CA PHE A 371 17.54 32.49 1.72
C PHE A 371 17.16 33.96 1.83
N THR A 372 16.89 34.60 0.70
CA THR A 372 16.52 36.01 0.66
C THR A 372 15.03 36.16 0.44
N TYR A 373 14.49 37.29 0.87
CA TYR A 373 13.11 37.67 0.56
C TYR A 373 12.86 37.67 -0.97
N PRO A 374 11.70 37.19 -1.49
CA PRO A 374 10.51 36.69 -0.80
C PRO A 374 10.44 35.16 -0.68
N LEU A 375 11.54 34.44 -0.86
CA LEU A 375 11.58 32.98 -0.73
C LEU A 375 11.82 32.54 0.72
N HIS A 376 12.51 33.36 1.51
CA HIS A 376 12.68 33.08 2.91
C HIS A 376 12.59 34.36 3.75
N HIS A 377 12.02 34.19 4.94
CA HIS A 377 12.02 35.14 6.03
C HIS A 377 11.66 34.35 7.29
N LYS A 378 12.31 34.63 8.42
CA LYS A 378 12.08 33.93 9.69
C LYS A 378 10.62 33.92 10.18
N SER A 379 9.81 34.89 9.74
CA SER A 379 8.39 35.00 10.11
C SER A 379 7.45 34.17 9.24
N PHE A 380 7.93 33.59 8.14
CA PHE A 380 7.07 32.85 7.21
C PHE A 380 6.56 31.53 7.82
N PRO A 381 5.27 31.19 7.62
CA PRO A 381 4.72 29.93 8.10
C PRO A 381 5.23 28.72 7.32
N PRO A 382 5.06 27.50 7.87
CA PRO A 382 5.39 26.24 7.20
C PRO A 382 4.83 26.09 5.79
N SER A 383 3.61 26.57 5.53
CA SER A 383 2.97 26.53 4.20
C SER A 383 3.79 27.25 3.13
N ILE A 384 4.47 28.34 3.50
CA ILE A 384 5.36 29.09 2.61
C ILE A 384 6.77 28.54 2.64
N THR A 385 7.30 28.21 3.82
CA THR A 385 8.70 27.79 3.94
C THR A 385 8.92 26.43 3.29
N TYR A 386 8.15 25.38 3.60
CA TYR A 386 8.38 24.01 3.08
C TYR A 386 8.17 23.90 1.57
N SER A 387 7.21 24.63 1.00
CA SER A 387 6.98 24.60 -0.46
C SER A 387 8.16 25.15 -1.25
N ASN A 388 9.02 25.99 -0.66
CA ASN A 388 10.25 26.47 -1.29
C ASN A 388 11.38 25.42 -1.29
N PHE A 389 11.22 24.27 -0.62
CA PHE A 389 12.24 23.21 -0.54
C PHE A 389 12.11 22.13 -1.64
N ILE A 390 11.01 22.12 -2.39
CA ILE A 390 10.76 21.11 -3.43
C ILE A 390 11.80 21.12 -4.56
N PHE A 391 12.32 22.29 -4.90
CA PHE A 391 13.21 22.51 -6.05
C PHE A 391 14.58 21.85 -5.96
N ALA A 392 15.01 21.41 -4.77
CA ALA A 392 16.26 20.65 -4.71
C ALA A 392 16.15 19.33 -5.45
N LEU A 393 14.97 18.70 -5.44
CA LEU A 393 14.92 17.25 -5.52
C LEU A 393 14.51 16.71 -6.89
N GLY A 394 13.90 17.53 -7.76
CA GLY A 394 13.62 17.20 -9.16
C GLY A 394 12.73 15.97 -9.42
N GLU A 395 12.28 15.29 -8.36
CA GLU A 395 11.55 14.03 -8.40
C GLU A 395 10.16 14.17 -7.76
N GLU A 396 9.14 13.65 -8.46
CA GLU A 396 7.74 13.68 -8.04
C GLU A 396 7.52 13.04 -6.66
N GLN A 397 8.28 11.97 -6.35
CA GLN A 397 8.17 11.21 -5.10
C GLN A 397 8.63 12.00 -3.87
N LEU A 398 9.78 12.67 -3.99
CA LEU A 398 10.35 13.48 -2.91
C LEU A 398 9.47 14.70 -2.59
N SER A 399 8.76 15.20 -3.59
CA SER A 399 7.85 16.32 -3.41
C SER A 399 6.62 15.96 -2.56
N GLY A 400 6.11 14.73 -2.68
CA GLY A 400 5.07 14.21 -1.79
C GLY A 400 5.55 14.05 -0.34
N MET A 401 6.80 13.63 -0.15
CA MET A 401 7.41 13.54 1.18
C MET A 401 7.55 14.93 1.82
N ILE A 402 7.93 15.96 1.04
CA ILE A 402 8.02 17.33 1.55
C ILE A 402 6.62 17.86 1.96
N PHE A 403 5.58 17.56 1.18
CA PHE A 403 4.21 17.91 1.55
C PHE A 403 3.78 17.21 2.84
N ASN A 404 4.09 15.92 3.01
CA ASN A 404 3.77 15.18 4.23
C ASN A 404 4.53 15.74 5.44
N ALA A 405 5.81 16.10 5.27
CA ALA A 405 6.62 16.73 6.31
C ALA A 405 6.00 18.06 6.76
N TYR A 406 5.58 18.89 5.78
CA TYR A 406 4.81 20.10 6.03
C TYR A 406 3.52 19.80 6.83
N SER A 407 2.69 18.85 6.37
CA SER A 407 1.39 18.54 6.98
C SER A 407 1.56 18.10 8.43
N LYS A 408 2.48 17.16 8.70
CA LYS A 408 2.81 16.67 10.05
C LYS A 408 3.29 17.81 10.94
N ARG A 409 4.16 18.69 10.44
CA ARG A 409 4.69 19.82 11.22
C ARG A 409 3.60 20.86 11.54
N ASN A 410 2.72 21.13 10.58
CA ASN A 410 1.61 22.06 10.73
C ASN A 410 0.58 21.57 11.76
N GLU A 411 0.34 20.25 11.84
CA GLU A 411 -0.49 19.63 12.88
C GLU A 411 0.12 19.75 14.28
N LEU A 412 1.43 19.51 14.41
CA LEU A 412 2.14 19.54 15.70
C LEU A 412 2.30 20.94 16.29
N HIS A 413 2.41 21.97 15.45
CA HIS A 413 2.63 23.35 15.89
C HIS A 413 1.40 24.22 15.61
N LEU A 414 0.36 24.08 16.44
CA LEU A 414 -0.86 24.91 16.49
C LEU A 414 -0.69 26.31 15.87
N ARG A 415 -1.12 26.48 14.61
CA ARG A 415 -1.35 27.74 13.84
C ARG A 415 -0.57 28.98 14.30
N LYS A 416 0.72 28.88 14.61
CA LYS A 416 1.54 30.07 14.87
C LYS A 416 1.89 30.66 13.52
N ASN A 417 1.32 31.83 13.23
CA ASN A 417 1.67 32.73 12.12
C ASN A 417 0.99 32.46 10.78
N ARG A 418 -0.35 32.60 10.71
CA ARG A 418 -1.05 32.67 9.41
C ARG A 418 -0.56 33.86 8.58
N ILE A 419 -0.42 33.66 7.26
CA ILE A 419 -0.30 34.77 6.33
C ILE A 419 -1.64 35.54 6.30
N GLN A 420 -1.61 36.84 6.54
CA GLN A 420 -2.77 37.72 6.43
C GLN A 420 -2.44 38.82 5.41
N GLY A 421 -3.19 38.86 4.33
CA GLY A 421 -3.19 39.97 3.38
C GLY A 421 -4.03 41.14 3.87
N ALA A 422 -4.10 42.20 3.06
CA ALA A 422 -4.96 43.35 3.33
C ALA A 422 -6.44 42.94 3.52
N GLU A 423 -7.23 43.81 4.16
CA GLU A 423 -8.68 43.57 4.34
C GLU A 423 -9.33 43.25 2.98
N ASN A 424 -10.06 42.13 2.91
CA ASN A 424 -10.71 41.56 1.71
C ASN A 424 -9.79 40.89 0.66
N ALA A 425 -8.52 40.64 0.96
CA ALA A 425 -7.61 39.91 0.06
C ALA A 425 -8.02 38.44 -0.14
N LYS A 426 -7.90 37.92 -1.37
CA LYS A 426 -8.22 36.52 -1.74
C LYS A 426 -7.42 35.53 -0.89
N ILE A 427 -6.20 35.89 -0.53
CA ILE A 427 -5.27 35.09 0.29
C ILE A 427 -5.84 34.74 1.66
N ASN A 428 -6.67 35.60 2.26
CA ASN A 428 -7.25 35.42 3.59
C ASN A 428 -8.31 34.30 3.62
N SER A 429 -8.83 33.90 2.45
CA SER A 429 -9.85 32.86 2.30
C SER A 429 -9.29 31.44 2.11
N LEU A 430 -7.98 31.32 1.89
CA LEU A 430 -7.33 30.05 1.54
C LEU A 430 -6.90 29.27 2.79
N SER A 431 -6.88 27.94 2.68
CA SER A 431 -6.27 27.08 3.71
C SER A 431 -4.74 27.09 3.61
N GLU A 432 -4.05 26.69 4.69
CA GLU A 432 -2.59 26.56 4.67
C GLU A 432 -2.09 25.60 3.58
N ASP A 433 -2.83 24.52 3.31
CA ASP A 433 -2.47 23.57 2.23
C ASP A 433 -2.65 24.21 0.85
N GLN A 434 -3.72 24.98 0.65
CA GLN A 434 -3.92 25.71 -0.59
C GLN A 434 -2.82 26.75 -0.79
N LEU A 435 -2.41 27.46 0.27
CA LEU A 435 -1.28 28.39 0.26
C LEU A 435 0.03 27.68 -0.08
N TYR A 436 0.25 26.48 0.47
CA TYR A 436 1.41 25.65 0.13
C TYR A 436 1.49 25.36 -1.35
N PHE A 437 0.40 24.86 -1.96
CA PHE A 437 0.39 24.50 -3.38
C PHE A 437 0.47 25.73 -4.29
N ILE A 438 -0.15 26.85 -3.91
CA ILE A 438 -0.07 28.11 -4.68
C ILE A 438 1.35 28.66 -4.63
N ASN A 439 1.96 28.75 -3.44
CA ASN A 439 3.34 29.22 -3.33
C ASN A 439 4.31 28.29 -4.08
N LEU A 440 4.11 26.98 -4.02
CA LEU A 440 4.88 26.01 -4.79
C LEU A 440 4.78 26.26 -6.30
N ALA A 441 3.57 26.41 -6.84
CA ALA A 441 3.35 26.65 -8.27
C ALA A 441 3.98 27.97 -8.73
N GLN A 442 3.86 29.02 -7.93
CA GLN A 442 4.50 30.30 -8.22
C GLN A 442 6.02 30.19 -8.23
N THR A 443 6.61 29.49 -7.26
CA THR A 443 8.07 29.26 -7.24
C THR A 443 8.53 28.42 -8.45
N ILE A 444 7.75 27.42 -8.89
CA ILE A 444 8.02 26.63 -10.11
C ILE A 444 8.07 27.52 -11.35
N VAL A 445 7.05 28.36 -11.55
CA VAL A 445 6.97 29.26 -12.70
C VAL A 445 8.14 30.23 -12.73
N LEU A 446 8.50 30.79 -11.57
CA LEU A 446 9.62 31.71 -11.42
C LEU A 446 10.96 31.06 -11.74
N GLU A 447 11.15 29.78 -11.43
CA GLU A 447 12.37 29.05 -11.79
C GLU A 447 12.42 28.70 -13.28
N GLN A 448 11.35 28.15 -13.86
CA GLN A 448 11.32 27.74 -15.27
C GLN A 448 11.48 28.90 -16.24
N ALA A 449 10.96 30.07 -15.86
CA ALA A 449 11.15 31.31 -16.60
C ALA A 449 12.65 31.65 -16.78
N GLN A 450 13.53 31.24 -15.86
CA GLN A 450 14.99 31.44 -15.99
C GLN A 450 15.59 30.57 -17.10
N ASN A 451 15.09 29.34 -17.27
CA ASN A 451 15.58 28.37 -18.24
C ASN A 451 15.00 28.57 -19.65
N ARG A 452 14.31 29.70 -19.89
CA ARG A 452 13.62 30.04 -21.15
C ARG A 452 12.57 29.01 -21.59
N ILE A 453 12.06 28.21 -20.67
CA ILE A 453 10.92 27.33 -20.88
C ILE A 453 9.67 28.16 -20.60
N ASP A 454 8.68 28.11 -21.48
CA ASP A 454 7.36 28.68 -21.21
C ASP A 454 6.61 27.70 -20.28
N PRO A 455 6.41 28.06 -19.00
CA PRO A 455 5.80 27.14 -18.04
C PRO A 455 4.29 26.96 -18.27
N PHE A 456 3.68 27.77 -19.15
CA PHE A 456 2.25 27.74 -19.47
C PHE A 456 1.93 27.15 -20.85
N ALA A 457 2.95 26.85 -21.67
CA ALA A 457 2.75 26.35 -23.03
C ALA A 457 2.17 24.92 -23.08
N ASP A 458 2.36 24.12 -22.02
CA ASP A 458 1.84 22.76 -21.90
C ASP A 458 1.41 22.46 -20.45
N PRO A 459 0.10 22.42 -20.16
CA PRO A 459 -0.43 22.01 -18.86
C PRO A 459 -0.10 20.56 -18.46
N ASP A 460 0.30 19.72 -19.42
CA ASP A 460 0.75 18.33 -19.22
C ASP A 460 2.27 18.20 -19.12
N ALA A 461 2.99 19.32 -19.13
CA ALA A 461 4.42 19.35 -18.91
C ALA A 461 4.78 18.55 -17.65
N LYS A 462 5.87 17.79 -17.72
CA LYS A 462 6.34 16.89 -16.65
C LYS A 462 6.37 17.55 -15.27
N ILE A 463 6.59 18.87 -15.20
CA ILE A 463 6.61 19.63 -13.95
C ILE A 463 5.23 19.73 -13.26
N TRP A 464 4.14 19.81 -14.04
CA TRP A 464 2.77 19.97 -13.52
C TRP A 464 2.15 18.64 -13.11
N ARG A 465 2.68 17.52 -13.62
CA ARG A 465 2.36 16.17 -13.14
C ARG A 465 2.60 16.00 -11.66
N LEU A 466 3.54 16.78 -11.08
CA LEU A 466 3.74 16.83 -9.65
C LEU A 466 2.41 17.03 -8.90
N PHE A 467 1.63 18.05 -9.27
CA PHE A 467 0.37 18.34 -8.59
C PHE A 467 -0.71 17.30 -8.91
N LYS A 468 -0.73 16.79 -10.14
CA LYS A 468 -1.68 15.74 -10.56
C LYS A 468 -1.50 14.44 -9.76
N CYS A 469 -0.27 14.11 -9.39
CA CYS A 469 0.06 12.90 -8.67
C CYS A 469 -0.04 13.05 -7.14
N LEU A 470 -0.20 14.25 -6.60
CA LEU A 470 -0.27 14.49 -5.15
C LEU A 470 -1.72 14.47 -4.65
N ARG A 471 -2.09 13.44 -3.90
CA ARG A 471 -3.38 13.35 -3.19
C ARG A 471 -3.68 14.54 -2.27
N GLY A 472 -2.65 15.10 -1.64
CA GLY A 472 -2.78 16.33 -0.85
C GLY A 472 -3.38 17.46 -1.66
N PHE A 473 -2.99 17.60 -2.94
CA PHE A 473 -3.45 18.66 -3.83
C PHE A 473 -4.94 18.52 -4.17
N SER A 474 -5.36 17.36 -4.65
CA SER A 474 -6.75 17.10 -5.04
C SER A 474 -7.71 17.29 -3.86
N ASN A 475 -7.31 16.86 -2.65
CA ASN A 475 -8.06 17.09 -1.42
C ASN A 475 -8.18 18.57 -1.06
N SER A 476 -7.07 19.33 -1.09
CA SER A 476 -7.06 20.75 -0.73
C SER A 476 -7.93 21.60 -1.65
N PHE A 477 -8.03 21.26 -2.94
CA PHE A 477 -8.84 21.99 -3.92
C PHE A 477 -10.18 21.32 -4.28
N ARG A 478 -10.46 20.14 -3.70
CA ARG A 478 -11.68 19.36 -3.90
C ARG A 478 -11.92 18.96 -5.37
N CYS A 479 -10.86 18.53 -6.06
CA CYS A 479 -10.95 18.05 -7.43
C CYS A 479 -11.67 16.69 -7.50
N LYS A 480 -12.35 16.41 -8.62
CA LYS A 480 -13.20 15.24 -8.84
C LYS A 480 -12.69 14.36 -9.98
N PRO A 481 -13.07 13.06 -10.04
CA PRO A 481 -12.79 12.22 -11.19
C PRO A 481 -13.24 12.87 -12.50
N GLY A 482 -12.31 13.01 -13.45
CA GLY A 482 -12.53 13.71 -14.72
C GLY A 482 -11.93 15.12 -14.77
N ASP A 483 -11.52 15.70 -13.65
CA ASP A 483 -10.78 16.97 -13.61
C ASP A 483 -9.31 16.76 -14.06
N ASN A 484 -8.69 17.79 -14.65
CA ASN A 484 -7.32 17.72 -15.20
C ASN A 484 -6.24 17.47 -14.15
N PHE A 485 -6.48 17.83 -12.89
CA PHE A 485 -5.55 17.69 -11.76
C PHE A 485 -6.07 16.73 -10.67
N PHE A 486 -6.84 15.72 -11.09
CA PHE A 486 -7.26 14.62 -10.22
C PHE A 486 -6.30 13.42 -10.35
N SER A 487 -5.83 12.85 -9.23
CA SER A 487 -4.96 11.67 -9.26
C SER A 487 -5.77 10.39 -9.46
N GLU A 488 -5.41 9.51 -10.40
CA GLU A 488 -6.00 8.16 -10.48
C GLU A 488 -5.68 7.30 -9.24
N GLU A 489 -4.66 7.65 -8.44
CA GLU A 489 -4.46 7.04 -7.12
C GLU A 489 -5.52 7.46 -6.10
N ASP A 490 -6.16 8.63 -6.26
CA ASP A 490 -7.33 9.03 -5.45
C ASP A 490 -8.56 8.17 -5.77
N TYR A 491 -8.59 7.56 -6.96
CA TYR A 491 -9.59 6.56 -7.33
C TYR A 491 -9.39 5.24 -6.56
N ARG A 492 -8.19 4.99 -6.00
CA ARG A 492 -7.89 3.77 -5.23
C ARG A 492 -8.12 3.90 -3.73
N GLU A 493 -8.27 5.12 -3.21
CA GLU A 493 -8.81 5.39 -1.88
C GLU A 493 -10.09 6.20 -1.98
N GLU A 494 -11.15 5.54 -2.42
CA GLU A 494 -12.52 6.01 -2.29
C GLU A 494 -12.78 6.47 -0.85
N ASN A 495 -13.59 7.51 -0.65
CA ASN A 495 -14.15 7.82 0.66
C ASN A 495 -15.09 6.66 1.07
N TYR A 496 -14.50 5.54 1.53
CA TYR A 496 -15.22 4.32 1.89
C TYR A 496 -16.23 4.59 2.99
N LEU A 497 -16.00 5.61 3.83
CA LEU A 497 -16.95 6.04 4.84
C LEU A 497 -18.20 6.67 4.22
N ALA A 498 -18.05 7.57 3.25
CA ALA A 498 -19.19 8.11 2.49
C ALA A 498 -19.92 7.00 1.72
N LYS A 499 -19.20 6.06 1.10
CA LYS A 499 -19.82 4.89 0.45
C LYS A 499 -20.57 4.00 1.44
N LYS A 500 -20.02 3.80 2.64
CA LYS A 500 -20.67 3.04 3.71
C LYS A 500 -21.94 3.74 4.17
N TYR A 501 -21.93 5.06 4.33
CA TYR A 501 -23.13 5.82 4.69
C TYR A 501 -24.19 5.83 3.59
N ASP A 502 -23.80 6.01 2.33
CA ASP A 502 -24.69 5.89 1.17
C ASP A 502 -25.31 4.49 1.09
N MET A 503 -24.53 3.43 1.35
CA MET A 503 -25.04 2.06 1.42
C MET A 503 -26.04 1.89 2.58
N ILE A 504 -25.76 2.45 3.76
CA ILE A 504 -26.67 2.41 4.90
C ILE A 504 -27.99 3.08 4.54
N GLU A 505 -27.95 4.30 4.02
CA GLU A 505 -29.14 5.07 3.66
C GLU A 505 -29.99 4.36 2.59
N LYS A 506 -29.36 3.81 1.55
CA LYS A 506 -30.04 3.08 0.48
C LYS A 506 -30.75 1.81 0.93
N MET A 507 -30.21 1.13 1.95
CA MET A 507 -30.82 -0.10 2.49
C MET A 507 -32.04 0.19 3.38
N MET A 508 -32.11 1.38 3.99
CA MET A 508 -33.20 1.76 4.89
C MET A 508 -34.52 2.01 4.14
N ASN A 509 -35.63 1.71 4.81
CA ASN A 509 -36.96 2.14 4.42
C ASN A 509 -37.58 2.98 5.55
N THR A 510 -37.34 4.29 5.49
CA THR A 510 -37.77 5.25 6.51
C THR A 510 -39.28 5.52 6.54
N SER A 511 -40.08 4.87 5.67
CA SER A 511 -41.54 4.93 5.73
C SER A 511 -42.17 4.01 6.79
N VAL A 512 -41.35 3.14 7.40
CA VAL A 512 -41.78 2.17 8.42
C VAL A 512 -41.36 2.66 9.80
N ASP A 513 -42.20 2.49 10.81
CA ASP A 513 -41.82 2.78 12.20
C ASP A 513 -40.88 1.68 12.72
N PRO A 514 -39.66 2.01 13.19
CA PRO A 514 -38.72 1.01 13.72
C PRO A 514 -39.25 0.24 14.94
N CYS A 515 -40.27 0.76 15.63
CA CYS A 515 -40.89 0.08 16.76
C CYS A 515 -41.95 -0.96 16.35
N ASP A 516 -42.45 -0.87 15.11
CA ASP A 516 -43.42 -1.81 14.54
C ASP A 516 -42.72 -2.93 13.75
N ASP A 517 -41.75 -2.59 12.90
CA ASP A 517 -40.98 -3.54 12.07
C ASP A 517 -39.57 -3.00 11.79
N PHE A 518 -38.64 -3.35 12.68
CA PHE A 518 -37.27 -2.87 12.58
C PHE A 518 -36.49 -3.46 11.39
N VAL A 519 -36.76 -4.71 11.02
CA VAL A 519 -36.09 -5.38 9.89
C VAL A 519 -36.38 -4.60 8.61
N LYS A 520 -37.65 -4.27 8.39
CA LYS A 520 -38.07 -3.49 7.22
C LYS A 520 -37.59 -2.04 7.30
N TYR A 521 -37.57 -1.41 8.47
CA TYR A 521 -37.00 -0.07 8.63
C TYR A 521 -35.51 -0.02 8.26
N ALA A 522 -34.71 -0.93 8.80
CA ALA A 522 -33.25 -0.91 8.63
C ALA A 522 -32.79 -1.45 7.27
N ALA A 523 -33.49 -2.44 6.72
CA ALA A 523 -33.04 -3.21 5.55
C ALA A 523 -34.15 -3.50 4.52
N GLY A 524 -35.28 -2.79 4.54
CA GLY A 524 -36.40 -3.03 3.64
C GLY A 524 -36.10 -2.83 2.15
N ASN A 525 -35.00 -2.16 1.82
CA ASN A 525 -34.50 -1.97 0.45
C ASN A 525 -33.22 -2.76 0.16
N PHE A 526 -32.90 -3.80 0.96
CA PHE A 526 -31.70 -4.61 0.77
C PHE A 526 -31.70 -5.37 -0.56
N ASP A 527 -30.60 -5.22 -1.33
CA ASP A 527 -30.32 -6.01 -2.52
C ASP A 527 -29.18 -7.01 -2.25
N PRO A 528 -29.47 -8.33 -2.22
CA PRO A 528 -28.46 -9.38 -2.06
C PRO A 528 -27.34 -9.38 -3.12
N GLN A 529 -27.56 -8.78 -4.29
CA GLN A 529 -26.58 -8.72 -5.37
C GLN A 529 -25.39 -7.82 -5.02
N THR A 530 -25.60 -6.79 -4.20
CA THR A 530 -24.57 -5.82 -3.76
C THR A 530 -23.33 -6.52 -3.20
N ARG A 531 -23.51 -7.56 -2.38
CA ARG A 531 -22.40 -8.35 -1.79
C ARG A 531 -21.59 -9.08 -2.86
N PHE A 532 -22.28 -9.69 -3.83
CA PHE A 532 -21.62 -10.44 -4.89
C PHE A 532 -20.79 -9.52 -5.79
N ASP A 533 -21.26 -8.29 -6.02
CA ASP A 533 -20.56 -7.32 -6.84
C ASP A 533 -19.29 -6.81 -6.14
N VAL A 534 -19.36 -6.50 -4.85
CA VAL A 534 -18.19 -6.11 -4.02
C VAL A 534 -17.12 -7.21 -4.01
N LEU A 535 -17.53 -8.47 -3.77
CA LEU A 535 -16.60 -9.60 -3.80
C LEU A 535 -15.99 -9.75 -5.19
N LYS A 536 -16.81 -9.71 -6.25
CA LYS A 536 -16.34 -9.89 -7.62
C LYS A 536 -15.34 -8.80 -8.02
N GLU A 537 -15.62 -7.54 -7.69
CA GLU A 537 -14.71 -6.42 -7.96
C GLU A 537 -13.38 -6.57 -7.22
N THR A 538 -13.43 -6.95 -5.94
CA THR A 538 -12.22 -7.20 -5.14
C THR A 538 -11.37 -8.33 -5.74
N LEU A 539 -12.01 -9.44 -6.10
CA LEU A 539 -11.35 -10.58 -6.74
C LEU A 539 -10.75 -10.21 -8.09
N ARG A 540 -11.47 -9.44 -8.90
CA ARG A 540 -10.95 -8.94 -10.17
C ARG A 540 -9.69 -8.10 -9.96
N ASN A 541 -9.73 -7.15 -9.02
CA ASN A 541 -8.61 -6.26 -8.75
C ASN A 541 -7.37 -7.04 -8.27
N ILE A 542 -7.54 -8.00 -7.36
CA ILE A 542 -6.41 -8.76 -6.82
C ILE A 542 -5.81 -9.75 -7.83
N LEU A 543 -6.65 -10.39 -8.65
CA LEU A 543 -6.21 -11.36 -9.67
C LEU A 543 -5.51 -10.66 -10.84
N MET A 544 -5.96 -9.46 -11.22
CA MET A 544 -5.36 -8.67 -12.31
C MET A 544 -4.04 -7.99 -11.92
N PHE A 545 -3.75 -7.81 -10.62
CA PHE A 545 -2.58 -7.06 -10.18
C PHE A 545 -1.30 -7.90 -10.17
N THR A 546 -0.59 -7.95 -11.31
CA THR A 546 0.53 -8.87 -11.57
C THR A 546 1.78 -8.65 -10.70
N ALA A 547 1.90 -7.57 -9.92
CA ALA A 547 3.08 -7.32 -9.09
C ALA A 547 3.04 -8.02 -7.71
N ILE A 548 1.87 -8.51 -7.26
CA ILE A 548 1.76 -9.17 -5.93
C ILE A 548 2.04 -10.66 -6.07
N ALA A 549 3.01 -11.17 -5.30
CA ALA A 549 3.31 -12.60 -5.16
C ALA A 549 3.62 -13.36 -6.47
N ASP A 550 4.03 -12.66 -7.53
CA ASP A 550 4.25 -13.23 -8.87
C ASP A 550 5.50 -14.12 -8.94
N HIS A 551 6.40 -14.02 -7.95
CA HIS A 551 7.53 -14.93 -7.80
C HIS A 551 7.09 -16.37 -7.43
N ILE A 552 5.82 -16.58 -7.03
CA ILE A 552 5.28 -17.89 -6.66
C ILE A 552 4.66 -18.58 -7.87
N ASP A 553 5.16 -19.77 -8.21
CA ASP A 553 4.76 -20.51 -9.41
C ASP A 553 3.27 -20.86 -9.46
N SER A 554 2.71 -21.35 -8.35
CA SER A 554 1.28 -21.69 -8.24
C SER A 554 0.37 -20.47 -8.47
N ILE A 555 0.79 -19.27 -8.05
CA ILE A 555 0.06 -18.01 -8.27
C ILE A 555 0.09 -17.61 -9.75
N ARG A 556 1.25 -17.69 -10.41
CA ARG A 556 1.35 -17.41 -11.86
C ARG A 556 0.46 -18.32 -12.68
N LYS A 557 0.42 -19.61 -12.35
CA LYS A 557 -0.46 -20.60 -12.97
C LYS A 557 -1.95 -20.23 -12.81
N VAL A 558 -2.38 -19.88 -11.60
CA VAL A 558 -3.78 -19.49 -11.33
C VAL A 558 -4.15 -18.19 -12.05
N ARG A 559 -3.26 -17.18 -12.09
CA ARG A 559 -3.47 -15.96 -12.88
C ARG A 559 -3.60 -16.24 -14.37
N HIS A 560 -2.72 -17.09 -14.91
CA HIS A 560 -2.78 -17.49 -16.32
C HIS A 560 -4.14 -18.11 -16.65
N LEU A 561 -4.62 -19.04 -15.80
CA LEU A 561 -5.95 -19.63 -15.95
C LEU A 561 -7.08 -18.59 -15.85
N TYR A 562 -6.97 -17.63 -14.94
CA TYR A 562 -7.92 -16.53 -14.84
C TYR A 562 -7.96 -15.69 -16.12
N PHE A 563 -6.81 -15.35 -16.71
CA PHE A 563 -6.76 -14.61 -17.98
C PHE A 563 -7.35 -15.42 -19.14
N GLN A 564 -7.11 -16.72 -19.20
CA GLN A 564 -7.73 -17.61 -20.18
C GLN A 564 -9.25 -17.64 -20.02
N CYS A 565 -9.74 -17.75 -18.77
CA CYS A 565 -11.17 -17.70 -18.47
C CYS A 565 -11.82 -16.41 -18.97
N GLN A 566 -11.19 -15.25 -18.74
CA GLN A 566 -11.71 -13.95 -19.20
C GLN A 566 -11.81 -13.87 -20.74
N GLN A 567 -11.02 -14.66 -21.47
CA GLN A 567 -11.09 -14.78 -22.92
C GLN A 567 -12.02 -15.91 -23.41
N GLY A 568 -12.75 -16.57 -22.50
CA GLY A 568 -13.65 -17.68 -22.82
C GLY A 568 -12.94 -19.03 -23.00
N PHE A 569 -11.64 -19.12 -22.74
CA PHE A 569 -10.89 -20.38 -22.77
C PHE A 569 -10.95 -21.05 -21.39
N LEU A 570 -11.76 -22.09 -21.29
CA LEU A 570 -11.96 -22.84 -20.05
C LEU A 570 -11.49 -24.29 -20.24
N PRO A 571 -10.78 -24.88 -19.26
CA PRO A 571 -10.50 -26.31 -19.28
C PRO A 571 -11.82 -27.09 -19.33
N ALA A 572 -11.91 -28.04 -20.25
CA ALA A 572 -13.09 -28.89 -20.35
C ALA A 572 -13.17 -29.83 -19.13
N GLU A 573 -14.36 -29.96 -18.56
CA GLU A 573 -14.64 -31.02 -17.58
C GLU A 573 -14.63 -32.39 -18.26
N PRO A 574 -14.20 -33.46 -17.56
CA PRO A 574 -14.25 -34.80 -18.11
C PRO A 574 -15.64 -35.18 -18.62
N THR A 575 -15.66 -35.84 -19.77
CA THR A 575 -16.86 -36.49 -20.30
C THR A 575 -17.19 -37.72 -19.47
N ILE A 576 -18.47 -38.13 -19.50
CA ILE A 576 -18.91 -39.38 -18.88
C ILE A 576 -18.08 -40.56 -19.41
N ASP A 577 -17.80 -40.60 -20.71
CA ASP A 577 -16.95 -41.61 -21.35
C ASP A 577 -15.55 -41.69 -20.75
N GLU A 578 -14.88 -40.55 -20.56
CA GLU A 578 -13.54 -40.49 -19.96
C GLU A 578 -13.54 -40.90 -18.48
N LEU A 579 -14.58 -40.52 -17.73
CA LEU A 579 -14.74 -40.92 -16.33
C LEU A 579 -14.94 -42.42 -16.19
N VAL A 580 -15.77 -43.00 -17.06
CA VAL A 580 -16.01 -44.44 -17.14
C VAL A 580 -14.74 -45.19 -17.56
N ASP A 581 -14.03 -44.73 -18.59
CA ASP A 581 -12.76 -45.35 -19.04
C ASP A 581 -11.72 -45.35 -17.91
N SER A 582 -11.62 -44.22 -17.20
CA SER A 582 -10.76 -44.11 -16.03
C SER A 582 -11.16 -45.09 -14.93
N ALA A 583 -12.46 -45.24 -14.66
CA ALA A 583 -12.96 -46.14 -13.62
C ALA A 583 -12.71 -47.62 -13.98
N ILE A 584 -12.95 -48.03 -15.23
CA ILE A 584 -12.66 -49.40 -15.69
C ILE A 584 -11.18 -49.73 -15.53
N LYS A 585 -10.30 -48.76 -15.83
CA LYS A 585 -8.85 -48.91 -15.66
C LYS A 585 -8.43 -48.96 -14.18
N GLU A 586 -9.11 -48.22 -13.31
CA GLU A 586 -8.79 -48.11 -11.87
C GLU A 586 -9.28 -49.33 -11.08
N TYR A 587 -10.39 -49.96 -11.53
CA TYR A 587 -11.02 -51.11 -10.88
C TYR A 587 -11.14 -52.32 -11.82
N PRO A 588 -10.05 -52.84 -12.41
CA PRO A 588 -10.14 -53.91 -13.41
C PRO A 588 -10.63 -55.25 -12.83
N GLU A 589 -10.44 -55.45 -11.52
CA GLU A 589 -10.81 -56.67 -10.79
C GLU A 589 -12.22 -56.60 -10.17
N VAL A 590 -12.93 -55.48 -10.31
CA VAL A 590 -14.25 -55.26 -9.67
C VAL A 590 -15.27 -54.90 -10.74
N LEU A 591 -16.31 -55.71 -10.85
CA LEU A 591 -17.42 -55.46 -11.76
C LEU A 591 -18.59 -54.85 -10.98
N PHE A 592 -19.00 -53.64 -11.36
CA PHE A 592 -20.15 -52.95 -10.77
C PHE A 592 -21.42 -53.14 -11.64
N PRO A 593 -22.64 -53.07 -11.08
CA PRO A 593 -22.92 -52.97 -9.65
C PRO A 593 -22.53 -54.26 -8.91
N LEU A 594 -21.98 -54.11 -7.71
CA LEU A 594 -21.78 -55.18 -6.77
C LEU A 594 -23.14 -55.76 -6.37
N LYS A 595 -23.21 -57.09 -6.32
CA LYS A 595 -24.36 -57.83 -5.82
C LYS A 595 -24.21 -58.10 -4.32
N GLU A 596 -25.33 -58.29 -3.65
CA GLU A 596 -25.39 -58.66 -2.23
C GLU A 596 -24.54 -59.90 -1.90
N ASP A 597 -24.55 -60.90 -2.79
CA ASP A 597 -23.81 -62.13 -2.59
C ASP A 597 -22.31 -62.05 -2.95
N SER A 598 -21.82 -60.88 -3.39
CA SER A 598 -20.44 -60.66 -3.82
C SER A 598 -19.42 -61.05 -2.73
N PRO A 599 -18.35 -61.78 -3.08
CA PRO A 599 -17.25 -62.08 -2.16
C PRO A 599 -16.56 -60.84 -1.59
N ILE A 600 -16.68 -59.68 -2.26
CA ILE A 600 -16.13 -58.42 -1.78
C ILE A 600 -17.02 -57.81 -0.70
N ALA A 601 -18.36 -57.85 -0.85
CA ALA A 601 -19.28 -57.27 0.12
C ALA A 601 -19.33 -58.05 1.45
N LYS A 602 -19.12 -59.37 1.39
CA LYS A 602 -19.14 -60.28 2.55
C LYS A 602 -17.84 -60.34 3.35
N ASP A 603 -16.75 -59.79 2.84
CA ASP A 603 -15.42 -59.88 3.43
C ASP A 603 -15.01 -58.48 3.90
N ASP A 604 -14.95 -58.26 5.22
CA ASP A 604 -14.69 -56.96 5.83
C ASP A 604 -13.42 -56.30 5.27
N VAL A 605 -12.35 -57.09 5.09
CA VAL A 605 -11.06 -56.60 4.63
C VAL A 605 -11.15 -56.18 3.17
N LYS A 606 -11.71 -57.04 2.30
CA LYS A 606 -11.85 -56.71 0.88
C LYS A 606 -12.82 -55.55 0.64
N PHE A 607 -13.89 -55.48 1.44
CA PHE A 607 -14.85 -54.39 1.39
C PHE A 607 -14.17 -53.07 1.72
N TRP A 608 -13.51 -52.98 2.88
CA TRP A 608 -12.82 -51.76 3.29
C TRP A 608 -11.68 -51.37 2.33
N GLU A 609 -10.96 -52.33 1.75
CA GLU A 609 -9.97 -52.05 0.71
C GLU A 609 -10.60 -51.41 -0.55
N LEU A 610 -11.81 -51.83 -0.94
CA LEU A 610 -12.54 -51.20 -2.02
C LEU A 610 -13.03 -49.80 -1.63
N ILE A 611 -13.65 -49.65 -0.45
CA ILE A 611 -14.21 -48.37 0.03
C ILE A 611 -13.12 -47.29 0.10
N LYS A 612 -11.95 -47.60 0.67
CA LYS A 612 -10.81 -46.66 0.72
C LYS A 612 -10.36 -46.23 -0.69
N LYS A 613 -10.35 -47.15 -1.66
CA LYS A 613 -10.01 -46.85 -3.07
C LYS A 613 -11.07 -45.98 -3.74
N LEU A 614 -12.36 -46.22 -3.47
CA LEU A 614 -13.45 -45.39 -4.00
C LEU A 614 -13.36 -43.96 -3.43
N TYR A 615 -13.19 -43.80 -2.12
CA TYR A 615 -12.96 -42.49 -1.50
C TYR A 615 -11.74 -41.78 -2.06
N LYS A 616 -10.62 -42.49 -2.23
CA LYS A 616 -9.43 -41.94 -2.87
C LYS A 616 -9.75 -41.40 -4.28
N SER A 617 -10.45 -42.17 -5.11
CA SER A 617 -10.83 -41.74 -6.47
C SER A 617 -11.76 -40.53 -6.44
N LEU A 618 -12.77 -40.53 -5.56
CA LEU A 618 -13.66 -39.38 -5.35
C LEU A 618 -12.90 -38.12 -4.94
N PHE A 619 -11.92 -38.24 -4.04
CA PHE A 619 -11.08 -37.14 -3.60
C PHE A 619 -10.21 -36.63 -4.74
N ASP A 620 -9.53 -37.56 -5.42
CA ASP A 620 -8.63 -37.29 -6.53
C ASP A 620 -9.31 -36.67 -7.74
N LYS A 621 -10.61 -36.91 -7.89
CA LYS A 621 -11.48 -36.40 -8.94
C LYS A 621 -12.30 -35.21 -8.50
N GLY A 622 -12.19 -34.69 -7.27
CA GLY A 622 -12.89 -33.44 -6.92
C GLY A 622 -14.40 -33.60 -6.71
N SER A 623 -14.85 -34.81 -6.35
CA SER A 623 -16.26 -35.14 -6.17
C SER A 623 -16.94 -34.29 -5.12
N ARG A 624 -18.13 -33.76 -5.44
CA ARG A 624 -18.95 -32.99 -4.50
C ARG A 624 -19.47 -33.78 -3.32
N LEU A 625 -19.29 -35.12 -3.32
CA LEU A 625 -19.65 -35.94 -2.17
C LEU A 625 -18.88 -35.51 -0.93
N TRP A 626 -17.65 -35.06 -1.13
CA TRP A 626 -16.83 -34.48 -0.08
C TRP A 626 -17.38 -33.11 0.32
N ASP A 627 -17.94 -33.01 1.52
CA ASP A 627 -18.21 -31.72 2.17
C ASP A 627 -17.02 -31.26 3.03
N LEU A 628 -15.80 -31.58 2.60
CA LEU A 628 -14.57 -31.15 3.26
C LEU A 628 -14.24 -29.71 2.83
N GLY A 629 -14.74 -28.75 3.60
CA GLY A 629 -14.28 -27.37 3.55
C GLY A 629 -12.84 -27.23 4.08
N LEU A 630 -12.19 -26.09 3.81
CA LEU A 630 -10.91 -25.77 4.44
C LEU A 630 -11.06 -25.67 5.97
N ALA A 631 -12.23 -25.20 6.42
CA ALA A 631 -12.59 -25.11 7.82
C ALA A 631 -12.66 -26.46 8.56
N SER A 632 -13.13 -27.55 7.92
CA SER A 632 -13.25 -28.85 8.60
C SER A 632 -11.90 -29.48 8.91
N VAL A 633 -10.92 -29.33 8.00
CA VAL A 633 -9.54 -29.80 8.23
C VAL A 633 -8.90 -29.08 9.41
N ALA A 634 -9.16 -27.79 9.55
CA ALA A 634 -8.57 -26.97 10.60
C ALA A 634 -9.20 -27.15 11.98
N SER A 635 -10.35 -27.83 12.10
CA SER A 635 -10.88 -28.30 13.39
C SER A 635 -10.28 -29.65 13.82
N LEU A 636 -9.28 -30.16 13.08
CA LEU A 636 -8.71 -31.49 13.23
C LEU A 636 -9.75 -32.61 13.17
N THR A 637 -10.84 -32.40 12.43
CA THR A 637 -11.91 -33.39 12.25
C THR A 637 -12.06 -33.72 10.76
N ILE A 638 -11.86 -34.99 10.41
CA ILE A 638 -12.01 -35.47 9.03
C ILE A 638 -13.15 -36.47 8.99
N THR A 639 -14.21 -36.13 8.25
CA THR A 639 -15.37 -36.99 8.06
C THR A 639 -15.38 -37.59 6.66
N LEU A 640 -15.48 -38.91 6.56
CA LEU A 640 -15.77 -39.61 5.31
C LEU A 640 -17.30 -39.60 5.08
N PRO A 641 -17.78 -39.04 3.96
CA PRO A 641 -19.20 -38.76 3.78
C PRO A 641 -20.02 -40.00 3.39
N ASN A 642 -21.27 -40.10 3.87
CA ASN A 642 -22.25 -41.03 3.31
C ASN A 642 -22.55 -40.70 1.83
N PRO A 643 -22.71 -41.72 0.96
CA PRO A 643 -23.09 -41.50 -0.41
C PRO A 643 -24.50 -40.92 -0.46
N HIS A 644 -24.67 -39.80 -1.16
CA HIS A 644 -25.97 -39.26 -1.52
C HIS A 644 -25.97 -38.89 -3.00
N LYS A 645 -27.16 -38.69 -3.55
CA LYS A 645 -27.33 -38.35 -4.95
C LYS A 645 -26.90 -36.91 -5.22
N ILE A 646 -25.92 -36.72 -6.12
CA ILE A 646 -25.37 -35.40 -6.46
C ILE A 646 -25.92 -34.86 -7.79
N LEU A 647 -26.28 -35.74 -8.73
CA LEU A 647 -26.74 -35.38 -10.08
C LEU A 647 -28.19 -35.80 -10.34
N PRO A 648 -28.88 -35.17 -11.31
CA PRO A 648 -30.21 -35.60 -11.74
C PRO A 648 -30.19 -37.00 -12.40
N ASP A 649 -31.34 -37.70 -12.37
CA ASP A 649 -31.50 -39.08 -12.85
C ASP A 649 -31.01 -39.37 -14.27
N ASN A 650 -31.16 -38.39 -15.17
CA ASN A 650 -30.76 -38.56 -16.56
C ASN A 650 -29.24 -38.68 -16.73
N GLU A 651 -28.46 -37.97 -15.93
CA GLU A 651 -26.99 -37.99 -15.98
C GLU A 651 -26.44 -39.26 -15.34
N THR A 652 -26.98 -39.69 -14.20
CA THR A 652 -26.58 -40.94 -13.54
C THR A 652 -26.93 -42.14 -14.42
N THR A 653 -28.13 -42.16 -15.03
CA THR A 653 -28.54 -43.18 -15.99
C THR A 653 -27.61 -43.25 -17.20
N ALA A 654 -27.16 -42.09 -17.72
CA ALA A 654 -26.22 -42.04 -18.82
C ALA A 654 -24.85 -42.63 -18.44
N ALA A 655 -24.32 -42.32 -17.25
CA ALA A 655 -23.05 -42.84 -16.77
C ALA A 655 -23.05 -44.36 -16.63
N TRP A 656 -24.08 -44.92 -16.00
CA TRP A 656 -24.27 -46.36 -15.93
C TRP A 656 -24.46 -46.98 -17.33
N GLY A 657 -25.20 -46.34 -18.23
CA GLY A 657 -25.38 -46.80 -19.61
C GLY A 657 -24.06 -46.95 -20.39
N VAL A 658 -23.16 -45.97 -20.26
CA VAL A 658 -21.82 -46.03 -20.87
C VAL A 658 -20.96 -47.13 -20.24
N TYR A 659 -20.95 -47.22 -18.90
CA TYR A 659 -20.22 -48.27 -18.18
C TYR A 659 -20.69 -49.67 -18.57
N LYS A 660 -21.99 -49.90 -18.66
CA LYS A 660 -22.61 -51.16 -19.12
C LYS A 660 -22.12 -51.57 -20.49
N THR A 661 -22.13 -50.61 -21.42
CA THR A 661 -21.75 -50.83 -22.81
C THR A 661 -20.27 -51.22 -22.91
N LYS A 662 -19.40 -50.49 -22.21
CA LYS A 662 -17.94 -50.73 -22.24
C LYS A 662 -17.53 -52.02 -21.54
N THR A 663 -18.23 -52.40 -20.48
CA THR A 663 -17.98 -53.65 -19.73
C THR A 663 -18.72 -54.88 -20.30
N LYS A 664 -19.52 -54.70 -21.37
CA LYS A 664 -20.29 -55.77 -22.05
C LYS A 664 -21.25 -56.52 -21.10
N GLN A 665 -21.78 -55.83 -20.11
CA GLN A 665 -22.72 -56.42 -19.15
C GLN A 665 -24.15 -56.47 -19.72
N THR A 666 -24.91 -57.50 -19.33
CA THR A 666 -26.30 -57.73 -19.75
C THR A 666 -27.24 -57.81 -18.53
N GLY A 667 -28.51 -57.41 -18.70
CA GLY A 667 -29.52 -57.37 -17.61
C GLY A 667 -29.99 -55.95 -17.24
N GLU A 668 -31.09 -55.83 -16.49
CA GLU A 668 -31.53 -54.56 -15.89
C GLU A 668 -30.78 -54.32 -14.58
N TRP A 669 -30.42 -53.07 -14.30
CA TRP A 669 -29.79 -52.67 -13.06
C TRP A 669 -30.80 -51.87 -12.24
N PRO A 670 -31.11 -52.28 -11.00
CA PRO A 670 -31.91 -51.43 -10.13
C PRO A 670 -31.16 -50.10 -9.89
N PRO A 671 -31.87 -48.98 -9.71
CA PRO A 671 -31.23 -47.74 -9.29
C PRO A 671 -30.49 -47.98 -7.97
N PRO A 672 -29.29 -47.42 -7.78
CA PRO A 672 -28.57 -47.58 -6.52
C PRO A 672 -29.39 -46.96 -5.38
N GLU A 673 -29.51 -47.70 -4.28
CA GLU A 673 -30.02 -47.18 -3.02
C GLU A 673 -28.91 -46.40 -2.31
N TYR A 674 -29.28 -45.35 -1.57
CA TYR A 674 -28.35 -44.50 -0.83
C TYR A 674 -28.54 -44.73 0.67
N PRO A 675 -27.83 -45.68 1.28
CA PRO A 675 -27.96 -45.94 2.71
C PRO A 675 -27.39 -44.77 3.51
N ASP A 676 -28.16 -44.30 4.50
CA ASP A 676 -27.72 -43.27 5.46
C ASP A 676 -27.22 -43.94 6.73
N LEU A 677 -25.90 -44.18 6.79
CA LEU A 677 -25.27 -44.87 7.89
C LEU A 677 -24.94 -43.93 9.04
N LEU A 678 -25.11 -44.39 10.28
CA LEU A 678 -24.68 -43.62 11.44
C LEU A 678 -23.15 -43.37 11.40
N PRO A 679 -22.68 -42.17 11.78
CA PRO A 679 -21.25 -41.89 11.85
C PRO A 679 -20.62 -42.51 13.10
N ARG A 680 -19.42 -43.08 12.97
CA ARG A 680 -18.58 -43.52 14.10
C ARG A 680 -17.18 -42.92 14.05
N SER A 681 -16.55 -42.73 15.20
CA SER A 681 -15.14 -42.34 15.31
C SER A 681 -14.22 -43.56 15.23
N ILE A 682 -13.05 -43.42 14.60
CA ILE A 682 -11.98 -44.43 14.66
C ILE A 682 -11.13 -44.17 15.92
N GLU A 683 -11.13 -45.13 16.84
CA GLU A 683 -10.43 -45.03 18.13
C GLU A 683 -8.90 -45.22 18.02
N GLU A 684 -8.44 -46.13 17.14
CA GLU A 684 -7.02 -46.43 17.01
C GLU A 684 -6.28 -45.39 16.15
N ALA A 685 -5.28 -44.71 16.73
CA ALA A 685 -4.48 -43.70 16.02
C ALA A 685 -3.79 -44.24 14.76
N LYS A 686 -3.30 -45.48 14.82
CA LYS A 686 -2.65 -46.13 13.68
C LYS A 686 -3.62 -46.33 12.51
N GLU A 687 -4.83 -46.80 12.80
CA GLU A 687 -5.87 -47.00 11.78
C GLU A 687 -6.27 -45.66 11.15
N ARG A 688 -6.43 -44.60 11.97
CA ARG A 688 -6.64 -43.23 11.46
C ARG A 688 -5.53 -42.81 10.49
N SER A 689 -4.28 -42.95 10.89
CA SER A 689 -3.12 -42.55 10.11
C SER A 689 -3.03 -43.31 8.78
N GLU A 690 -3.23 -44.62 8.79
CA GLU A 690 -3.20 -45.45 7.58
C GLU A 690 -4.33 -45.09 6.60
N LEU A 691 -5.55 -44.86 7.11
CA LEU A 691 -6.70 -44.47 6.30
C LEU A 691 -6.47 -43.12 5.62
N ILE A 692 -6.10 -42.08 6.38
CA ILE A 692 -5.91 -40.73 5.85
C ILE A 692 -4.71 -40.67 4.90
N SER A 693 -3.59 -41.32 5.26
CA SER A 693 -2.41 -41.45 4.38
C SER A 693 -2.78 -42.00 3.00
N PHE A 694 -3.64 -43.04 2.96
CA PHE A 694 -4.08 -43.65 1.71
C PHE A 694 -5.07 -42.77 0.92
N VAL A 695 -6.16 -42.32 1.56
CA VAL A 695 -7.26 -41.61 0.90
C VAL A 695 -6.80 -40.26 0.34
N PHE A 696 -6.00 -39.52 1.10
CA PHE A 696 -5.51 -38.19 0.71
C PHE A 696 -4.16 -38.26 -0.02
N GLY A 697 -3.53 -39.44 -0.07
CA GLY A 697 -2.26 -39.69 -0.74
C GLY A 697 -1.10 -38.94 -0.08
N ILE A 698 -0.98 -39.00 1.24
CA ILE A 698 0.06 -38.31 2.03
C ILE A 698 0.85 -39.38 2.79
N PRO A 699 1.94 -39.90 2.22
CA PRO A 699 2.69 -40.99 2.83
C PRO A 699 3.19 -40.61 4.23
N GLY A 700 2.90 -41.47 5.21
CA GLY A 700 3.34 -41.27 6.60
C GLY A 700 2.57 -40.18 7.35
N PHE A 701 1.32 -39.92 6.97
CA PHE A 701 0.46 -38.96 7.68
C PHE A 701 0.21 -39.37 9.15
N ASP A 702 0.48 -38.49 10.10
CA ASP A 702 0.17 -38.69 11.52
C ASP A 702 -1.19 -38.09 11.89
N ALA A 703 -2.21 -38.95 11.97
CA ALA A 703 -3.56 -38.59 12.37
C ALA A 703 -3.81 -38.74 13.89
N SER A 704 -2.77 -38.76 14.73
CA SER A 704 -2.93 -38.96 16.18
C SER A 704 -3.81 -37.90 16.83
N ASN A 705 -3.67 -36.63 16.42
CA ASN A 705 -4.43 -35.50 16.93
C ASN A 705 -5.78 -35.26 16.22
N TYR A 706 -6.06 -36.04 15.18
CA TYR A 706 -7.25 -35.92 14.37
C TYR A 706 -8.37 -36.83 14.87
N THR A 707 -9.59 -36.29 14.89
CA THR A 707 -10.81 -37.11 14.98
C THR A 707 -11.20 -37.51 13.56
N VAL A 708 -11.24 -38.82 13.29
CA VAL A 708 -11.61 -39.34 11.97
C VAL A 708 -12.94 -40.07 12.10
N ILE A 709 -13.96 -39.53 11.43
CA ILE A 709 -15.33 -40.03 11.44
C ILE A 709 -15.57 -40.79 10.15
N VAL A 710 -16.10 -42.00 10.25
CA VAL A 710 -16.42 -42.88 9.13
C VAL A 710 -17.85 -43.42 9.25
N PRO A 711 -18.48 -43.81 8.14
CA PRO A 711 -19.75 -44.53 8.19
C PRO A 711 -19.63 -45.82 8.99
N ASP A 712 -20.59 -46.08 9.88
CA ASP A 712 -20.65 -47.27 10.71
C ASP A 712 -21.34 -48.42 9.97
N PHE A 713 -20.70 -49.59 9.99
CA PHE A 713 -21.20 -50.82 9.39
C PHE A 713 -21.42 -51.92 10.45
N THR A 714 -21.42 -51.56 11.74
CA THR A 714 -21.30 -52.50 12.87
C THR A 714 -22.58 -52.82 13.63
N VAL A 715 -23.76 -52.20 13.33
CA VAL A 715 -25.16 -52.68 13.52
C VAL A 715 -26.14 -51.49 13.54
N ASP A 716 -27.35 -51.69 12.99
CA ASP A 716 -28.55 -50.90 13.30
C ASP A 716 -29.32 -51.65 14.40
N GLU A 717 -29.37 -51.14 15.64
CA GLU A 717 -29.95 -51.87 16.77
C GLU A 717 -31.50 -51.86 16.77
N GLU A 718 -32.14 -51.06 15.91
CA GLU A 718 -33.61 -50.90 15.90
C GLU A 718 -34.32 -51.46 14.65
N GLU A 719 -33.63 -51.71 13.53
CA GLU A 719 -34.25 -52.26 12.30
C GLU A 719 -33.55 -53.55 11.82
N GLU A 720 -34.31 -54.65 11.69
CA GLU A 720 -33.85 -55.95 11.15
C GLU A 720 -33.53 -55.91 9.64
N GLU A 721 -33.11 -54.77 9.07
CA GLU A 721 -32.65 -54.69 7.68
C GLU A 721 -31.12 -54.80 7.60
N PRO A 722 -30.57 -55.66 6.71
CA PRO A 722 -29.14 -55.79 6.58
C PRO A 722 -28.52 -54.51 5.99
N ILE A 723 -27.54 -53.95 6.69
CA ILE A 723 -26.69 -52.85 6.21
C ILE A 723 -26.20 -53.19 4.79
N SER A 724 -26.71 -52.50 3.78
CA SER A 724 -26.40 -52.81 2.38
C SER A 724 -25.02 -52.30 1.98
N ARG A 725 -23.98 -53.08 2.31
CA ARG A 725 -22.59 -52.84 1.91
C ARG A 725 -22.45 -52.73 0.39
N HIS A 726 -23.20 -53.54 -0.37
CA HIS A 726 -23.16 -53.47 -1.82
C HIS A 726 -23.74 -52.16 -2.34
N ASP A 727 -24.87 -51.68 -1.78
CA ASP A 727 -25.48 -50.42 -2.23
C ASP A 727 -24.62 -49.23 -1.84
N PHE A 728 -24.03 -49.25 -0.65
CA PHE A 728 -23.04 -48.24 -0.24
C PHE A 728 -21.88 -48.14 -1.25
N ALA A 729 -21.27 -49.28 -1.62
CA ALA A 729 -20.18 -49.30 -2.59
C ALA A 729 -20.64 -48.91 -4.02
N ASN A 730 -21.84 -49.32 -4.43
CA ASN A 730 -22.43 -48.96 -5.71
C ASN A 730 -22.72 -47.45 -5.79
N ALA A 731 -23.25 -46.86 -4.73
CA ALA A 731 -23.55 -45.45 -4.65
C ALA A 731 -22.27 -44.58 -4.64
N LEU A 732 -21.21 -45.02 -3.96
CA LEU A 732 -19.89 -44.39 -4.08
C LEU A 732 -19.33 -44.51 -5.51
N PHE A 733 -19.43 -45.69 -6.13
CA PHE A 733 -18.95 -45.91 -7.49
C PHE A 733 -19.72 -45.08 -8.53
N GLU A 734 -21.03 -44.92 -8.37
CA GLU A 734 -21.82 -44.02 -9.20
C GLU A 734 -21.26 -42.59 -9.16
N ASN A 735 -20.91 -42.11 -7.96
CA ASN A 735 -20.27 -40.82 -7.78
C ASN A 735 -18.85 -40.75 -8.40
N VAL A 736 -18.14 -41.86 -8.59
CA VAL A 736 -16.84 -41.94 -9.26
C VAL A 736 -16.94 -41.81 -10.79
N ILE A 737 -18.03 -42.34 -11.38
CA ILE A 737 -18.28 -42.28 -12.83
C ILE A 737 -19.16 -41.09 -13.24
N SER A 738 -19.72 -40.37 -12.27
CA SER A 738 -20.54 -39.18 -12.46
C SER A 738 -19.70 -37.91 -12.56
N ARG A 739 -20.23 -36.91 -13.27
CA ARG A 739 -19.62 -35.57 -13.33
C ARG A 739 -19.77 -34.85 -11.99
N ASN A 740 -18.78 -34.03 -11.63
CA ASN A 740 -18.82 -33.30 -10.35
C ASN A 740 -19.69 -32.04 -10.37
N GLY A 741 -20.24 -31.65 -11.54
CA GLY A 741 -21.09 -30.46 -11.70
C GLY A 741 -20.41 -29.11 -11.44
N ARG A 742 -19.11 -29.08 -11.12
CA ARG A 742 -18.31 -27.84 -11.02
C ARG A 742 -18.09 -27.33 -12.44
N SER A 743 -18.67 -26.18 -12.78
CA SER A 743 -18.51 -25.54 -14.09
C SER A 743 -18.04 -24.12 -13.90
N PHE A 744 -17.10 -23.69 -14.73
CA PHE A 744 -16.71 -22.29 -14.82
C PHE A 744 -17.80 -21.50 -15.55
N LYS A 745 -18.48 -20.63 -14.82
CA LYS A 745 -19.47 -19.68 -15.33
C LYS A 745 -19.05 -18.22 -15.09
N LYS A 746 -18.34 -17.94 -14.00
CA LYS A 746 -17.91 -16.60 -13.58
C LYS A 746 -16.45 -16.67 -13.13
N CYS A 747 -15.55 -16.12 -13.94
CA CYS A 747 -14.10 -16.26 -13.75
C CYS A 747 -13.59 -15.91 -12.36
N GLU A 748 -14.00 -14.78 -11.79
CA GLU A 748 -13.51 -14.34 -10.49
C GLU A 748 -13.91 -15.30 -9.37
N VAL A 749 -15.21 -15.61 -9.29
CA VAL A 749 -15.78 -16.45 -8.23
C VAL A 749 -15.35 -17.91 -8.39
N ASP A 750 -15.23 -18.40 -9.62
CA ASP A 750 -14.84 -19.79 -9.85
C ASP A 750 -13.34 -20.00 -9.64
N ILE A 751 -12.49 -19.01 -9.93
CA ILE A 751 -11.07 -19.04 -9.52
C ILE A 751 -10.96 -19.05 -8.00
N LEU A 752 -11.69 -18.17 -7.29
CA LEU A 752 -11.73 -18.20 -5.82
C LEU A 752 -12.17 -19.58 -5.31
N ARG A 753 -13.20 -20.17 -5.91
CA ARG A 753 -13.71 -21.49 -5.50
C ARG A 753 -12.76 -22.62 -5.81
N MET A 754 -11.98 -22.58 -6.88
CA MET A 754 -11.10 -23.68 -7.26
C MET A 754 -9.70 -23.57 -6.66
N PHE A 755 -9.26 -22.33 -6.40
CA PHE A 755 -7.93 -22.00 -5.90
C PHE A 755 -7.98 -21.02 -4.71
N PRO A 756 -8.78 -21.31 -3.66
CA PRO A 756 -8.91 -20.43 -2.51
C PRO A 756 -7.55 -20.11 -1.86
N LEU A 757 -6.66 -21.09 -1.70
CA LEU A 757 -5.36 -20.86 -1.06
C LEU A 757 -4.50 -19.81 -1.77
N GLN A 758 -4.48 -19.84 -3.11
CA GLN A 758 -3.73 -18.88 -3.91
C GLN A 758 -4.38 -17.48 -3.84
N VAL A 759 -5.71 -17.40 -3.85
CA VAL A 759 -6.42 -16.13 -3.68
C VAL A 759 -6.22 -15.55 -2.26
N TYR A 760 -6.23 -16.41 -1.24
CA TYR A 760 -6.00 -16.01 0.15
C TYR A 760 -4.58 -15.49 0.33
N LYS A 761 -3.59 -16.16 -0.27
CA LYS A 761 -2.21 -15.70 -0.31
C LYS A 761 -2.08 -14.34 -1.00
N LEU A 762 -2.74 -14.15 -2.13
CA LEU A 762 -2.73 -12.86 -2.83
C LEU A 762 -3.29 -11.74 -1.95
N PHE A 763 -4.40 -11.98 -1.27
CA PHE A 763 -5.00 -11.00 -0.37
C PHE A 763 -4.14 -10.71 0.84
N TYR A 764 -3.55 -11.75 1.44
CA TYR A 764 -2.59 -11.62 2.54
C TYR A 764 -1.40 -10.74 2.14
N GLU A 765 -0.79 -10.98 0.98
CA GLU A 765 0.32 -10.17 0.47
C GLU A 765 -0.11 -8.74 0.10
N ALA A 766 -1.30 -8.57 -0.47
CA ALA A 766 -1.80 -7.24 -0.82
C ALA A 766 -2.04 -6.35 0.39
N ASN A 767 -2.59 -6.91 1.47
CA ASN A 767 -2.77 -6.17 2.71
C ASN A 767 -1.43 -5.88 3.38
N LYS A 768 -0.45 -6.80 3.31
CA LYS A 768 0.89 -6.61 3.89
C LYS A 768 1.77 -5.60 3.14
N ARG A 769 1.47 -5.32 1.88
CA ARG A 769 2.25 -4.39 1.04
C ARG A 769 2.34 -2.99 1.64
N ASP A 770 1.23 -2.49 2.19
CA ASP A 770 1.23 -1.29 3.01
C ASP A 770 1.35 -1.70 4.48
N THR A 771 2.59 -1.74 4.96
CA THR A 771 2.87 -2.25 6.31
C THR A 771 2.29 -1.34 7.40
N ALA A 772 2.21 -0.03 7.17
CA ALA A 772 1.56 0.88 8.12
C ALA A 772 0.07 0.58 8.21
N LYS A 773 -0.61 0.41 7.06
CA LYS A 773 -2.03 0.05 7.01
C LYS A 773 -2.28 -1.32 7.62
N TYR A 774 -1.47 -2.34 7.30
CA TYR A 774 -1.60 -3.67 7.87
C TYR A 774 -1.38 -3.68 9.39
N LYS A 775 -0.36 -2.96 9.87
CA LYS A 775 -0.10 -2.81 11.30
C LYS A 775 -1.26 -2.11 11.99
N LYS A 776 -1.78 -1.02 11.41
CA LYS A 776 -2.94 -0.32 11.94
C LYS A 776 -4.20 -1.20 11.94
N LEU A 777 -4.42 -1.99 10.89
CA LEU A 777 -5.48 -2.98 10.83
C LEU A 777 -5.38 -4.00 11.96
N LYS A 778 -4.17 -4.53 12.20
CA LYS A 778 -3.89 -5.47 13.29
C LYS A 778 -4.11 -4.83 14.66
N GLU A 779 -3.64 -3.60 14.87
CA GLU A 779 -3.85 -2.85 16.09
C GLU A 779 -5.34 -2.62 16.37
N VAL A 780 -6.10 -2.16 15.36
CA VAL A 780 -7.55 -1.95 15.46
C VAL A 780 -8.26 -3.28 15.73
N TYR A 781 -7.90 -4.36 15.01
CA TYR A 781 -8.46 -5.69 15.24
C TYR A 781 -8.34 -6.12 16.71
N PHE A 782 -7.13 -6.05 17.27
CA PHE A 782 -6.88 -6.46 18.65
C PHE A 782 -7.39 -5.47 19.69
N GLU A 783 -7.44 -4.17 19.37
CA GLU A 783 -8.08 -3.17 20.24
C GLU A 783 -9.55 -3.53 20.44
N TYR A 784 -10.30 -3.76 19.35
CA TYR A 784 -11.73 -4.06 19.44
C TYR A 784 -11.98 -5.42 20.09
N SER A 785 -11.23 -6.46 19.70
CA SER A 785 -11.39 -7.78 20.32
C SER A 785 -11.08 -7.76 21.81
N THR A 786 -10.05 -7.03 22.24
CA THR A 786 -9.69 -6.90 23.67
C THR A 786 -10.75 -6.15 24.45
N ASN A 787 -11.27 -5.04 23.90
CA ASN A 787 -12.37 -4.30 24.53
C ASN A 787 -13.61 -5.18 24.72
N LEU A 788 -13.94 -6.03 23.72
CA LEU A 788 -15.08 -6.95 23.80
C LEU A 788 -14.87 -8.07 24.80
N LEU A 789 -13.70 -8.71 24.82
CA LEU A 789 -13.36 -9.74 25.80
C LEU A 789 -13.47 -9.18 27.23
N GLN A 790 -12.89 -8.00 27.47
CA GLN A 790 -12.95 -7.34 28.76
C GLN A 790 -14.38 -6.95 29.14
N GLU A 791 -15.18 -6.49 28.18
CA GLU A 791 -16.56 -6.11 28.47
C GLU A 791 -17.47 -7.32 28.73
N ALA A 792 -17.29 -8.43 28.01
CA ALA A 792 -17.97 -9.69 28.31
C ALA A 792 -17.64 -10.17 29.74
N GLU A 793 -16.37 -10.10 30.17
CA GLU A 793 -15.98 -10.38 31.55
C GLU A 793 -16.67 -9.44 32.55
N ASN A 794 -16.67 -8.13 32.29
CA ASN A 794 -17.31 -7.15 33.17
C ASN A 794 -18.82 -7.43 33.31
N MET A 795 -19.50 -7.78 32.23
CA MET A 795 -20.92 -8.09 32.26
C MET A 795 -21.22 -9.36 33.06
N LEU A 796 -20.35 -10.38 33.00
CA LEU A 796 -20.45 -11.58 33.83
C LEU A 796 -20.23 -11.26 35.32
N VAL A 797 -19.15 -10.53 35.65
CA VAL A 797 -18.81 -10.14 37.04
C VAL A 797 -19.96 -9.35 37.68
N ASN A 798 -20.50 -8.38 36.95
CA ASN A 798 -21.55 -7.49 37.42
C ASN A 798 -22.97 -8.05 37.24
N SER A 799 -23.11 -9.29 36.77
CA SER A 799 -24.43 -9.91 36.63
C SER A 799 -25.10 -10.08 37.99
N GLU A 800 -26.31 -9.55 38.13
CA GLU A 800 -27.15 -9.77 39.32
C GLU A 800 -28.11 -10.96 39.14
N ILE A 801 -27.99 -11.69 38.03
CA ILE A 801 -28.76 -12.90 37.72
C ILE A 801 -27.96 -14.15 38.08
N LEU A 802 -26.64 -14.11 37.85
CA LEU A 802 -25.75 -15.24 38.08
C LEU A 802 -25.31 -15.34 39.55
N THR A 803 -25.28 -16.56 40.09
CA THR A 803 -24.64 -16.87 41.37
C THR A 803 -23.12 -16.76 41.26
N ASN A 804 -22.40 -16.64 42.39
CA ASN A 804 -20.93 -16.60 42.36
C ASN A 804 -20.32 -17.85 41.70
N GLU A 805 -20.87 -19.03 41.96
CA GLU A 805 -20.45 -20.28 41.32
C GLU A 805 -20.67 -20.25 39.79
N SER A 806 -21.83 -19.76 39.33
CA SER A 806 -22.11 -19.62 37.90
C SER A 806 -21.19 -18.59 37.24
N LYS A 807 -20.86 -17.50 37.95
CA LYS A 807 -19.89 -16.50 37.49
C LYS A 807 -18.51 -17.11 37.33
N ASP A 808 -18.03 -17.85 38.33
CA ASP A 808 -16.71 -18.49 38.28
C ASP A 808 -16.62 -19.49 37.10
N LEU A 809 -17.67 -20.27 36.87
CA LEU A 809 -17.75 -21.20 35.74
C LEU A 809 -17.66 -20.49 34.39
N LEU A 810 -18.50 -19.47 34.16
CA LEU A 810 -18.53 -18.73 32.89
C LEU A 810 -17.28 -17.87 32.70
N LEU A 811 -16.73 -17.29 33.77
CA LEU A 811 -15.48 -16.53 33.71
C LEU A 811 -14.28 -17.43 33.40
N ASN A 812 -14.29 -18.68 33.85
CA ASN A 812 -13.24 -19.63 33.51
C ASN A 812 -13.23 -19.96 32.01
N GLU A 813 -14.40 -20.10 31.40
CA GLU A 813 -14.52 -20.27 29.94
C GLU A 813 -14.15 -18.98 29.19
N GLN A 814 -14.65 -17.83 29.66
CA GLN A 814 -14.41 -16.53 29.04
C GLN A 814 -12.92 -16.16 28.99
N LYS A 815 -12.18 -16.37 30.09
CA LYS A 815 -10.75 -16.00 30.17
C LYS A 815 -9.84 -16.77 29.21
N GLN A 816 -10.31 -17.92 28.72
CA GLN A 816 -9.58 -18.73 27.75
C GLN A 816 -9.81 -18.25 26.30
N ASN A 817 -10.75 -17.34 26.08
CA ASN A 817 -11.05 -16.86 24.74
C ASN A 817 -9.94 -16.00 24.15
N THR A 818 -9.55 -16.34 22.93
CA THR A 818 -8.58 -15.58 22.16
C THR A 818 -9.09 -15.29 20.75
N PHE A 819 -8.50 -14.31 20.08
CA PHE A 819 -8.77 -14.04 18.67
C PHE A 819 -7.48 -14.23 17.88
N ALA A 820 -7.53 -15.01 16.80
CA ALA A 820 -6.43 -15.06 15.85
C ALA A 820 -6.53 -13.85 14.90
N PHE A 821 -5.41 -13.37 14.35
CA PHE A 821 -5.39 -12.42 13.22
C PHE A 821 -5.01 -13.15 11.90
N PHE A 822 -4.78 -12.42 10.80
CA PHE A 822 -4.52 -12.99 9.47
C PHE A 822 -3.23 -13.80 9.33
N GLU A 823 -2.29 -13.65 10.27
CA GLU A 823 -1.03 -14.36 10.25
C GLU A 823 -1.27 -15.86 10.42
N HIS A 824 -0.82 -16.62 9.43
CA HIS A 824 -0.88 -18.07 9.43
C HIS A 824 0.42 -18.61 8.80
N PRO A 825 1.13 -19.54 9.46
CA PRO A 825 2.42 -20.05 9.00
C PRO A 825 2.39 -20.61 7.56
N PHE A 826 1.31 -21.29 7.18
CA PHE A 826 1.08 -21.77 5.82
C PHE A 826 1.24 -20.68 4.74
N PHE A 827 0.82 -19.44 5.00
CA PHE A 827 0.89 -18.34 4.04
C PHE A 827 2.23 -17.58 4.09
N GLU A 828 3.21 -17.99 4.90
CA GLU A 828 4.54 -17.37 4.87
C GLU A 828 5.28 -17.63 3.55
N ASN A 829 6.11 -16.68 3.12
CA ASN A 829 6.82 -16.75 1.84
C ASN A 829 7.76 -17.95 1.70
N ARG A 830 8.26 -18.48 2.82
CA ARG A 830 9.08 -19.71 2.84
C ARG A 830 8.26 -21.00 2.67
N ASN A 831 7.00 -21.00 3.13
CA ASN A 831 6.19 -22.20 3.30
C ASN A 831 5.23 -22.39 2.12
N PHE A 832 4.53 -21.32 1.72
CA PHE A 832 3.48 -21.39 0.71
C PHE A 832 3.96 -21.92 -0.66
N PRO A 833 5.14 -21.51 -1.19
CA PRO A 833 5.61 -22.02 -2.48
C PRO A 833 5.91 -23.52 -2.46
N HIS A 834 6.49 -24.01 -1.36
CA HIS A 834 6.76 -25.44 -1.14
C HIS A 834 5.46 -26.23 -1.01
N ALA A 835 4.54 -25.75 -0.16
CA ALA A 835 3.27 -26.40 0.11
C ALA A 835 2.30 -26.39 -1.09
N THR A 836 2.51 -25.55 -2.11
CA THR A 836 1.61 -25.46 -3.27
C THR A 836 2.27 -25.83 -4.60
N ALA A 837 3.46 -26.45 -4.56
CA ALA A 837 4.27 -26.76 -5.73
C ALA A 837 3.56 -27.67 -6.76
N ASP A 838 2.70 -28.59 -6.32
CA ASP A 838 1.94 -29.54 -7.14
C ASP A 838 0.51 -29.06 -7.48
N THR A 839 0.27 -27.75 -7.44
CA THR A 839 -1.01 -27.16 -7.91
C THR A 839 -1.26 -27.52 -9.39
N ASP A 840 -2.37 -28.21 -9.65
CA ASP A 840 -2.81 -28.65 -10.98
C ASP A 840 -3.91 -27.75 -11.55
N ILE A 841 -3.56 -26.99 -12.58
CA ILE A 841 -4.49 -26.09 -13.29
C ILE A 841 -5.10 -26.71 -14.55
N THR A 842 -4.71 -27.93 -14.93
CA THR A 842 -5.16 -28.55 -16.18
C THR A 842 -6.61 -29.01 -16.10
N ARG A 843 -7.02 -29.51 -14.93
CA ARG A 843 -8.38 -29.96 -14.63
C ARG A 843 -8.78 -29.46 -13.24
N PRO A 844 -8.97 -28.15 -13.08
CA PRO A 844 -9.07 -27.51 -11.77
C PRO A 844 -10.33 -27.93 -10.98
N GLY A 845 -11.44 -28.24 -11.66
CA GLY A 845 -12.64 -28.80 -11.03
C GLY A 845 -12.38 -30.20 -10.45
N ALA A 846 -11.69 -31.06 -11.21
CA ALA A 846 -11.34 -32.41 -10.77
C ALA A 846 -10.21 -32.43 -9.73
N SER A 847 -9.29 -31.47 -9.79
CA SER A 847 -8.17 -31.36 -8.85
C SER A 847 -8.50 -30.47 -7.65
N PHE A 848 -9.78 -30.15 -7.40
CA PHE A 848 -10.19 -29.22 -6.34
C PHE A 848 -9.64 -29.58 -4.95
N TYR A 849 -9.90 -30.78 -4.44
CA TYR A 849 -9.41 -31.14 -3.10
C TYR A 849 -7.89 -31.37 -3.07
N LYS A 850 -7.29 -31.81 -4.18
CA LYS A 850 -5.82 -31.91 -4.32
C LYS A 850 -5.14 -30.55 -4.23
N ASN A 851 -5.68 -29.55 -4.91
CA ASN A 851 -5.14 -28.19 -4.94
C ASN A 851 -5.32 -27.44 -3.62
N ASN A 852 -6.18 -27.94 -2.72
CA ASN A 852 -6.60 -27.24 -1.52
C ASN A 852 -6.36 -28.09 -0.25
N ILE A 853 -7.21 -29.09 0.00
CA ILE A 853 -7.17 -29.92 1.21
C ILE A 853 -5.86 -30.70 1.34
N ARG A 854 -5.39 -31.34 0.27
CA ARG A 854 -4.15 -32.13 0.32
C ARG A 854 -2.93 -31.27 0.66
N GLN A 855 -2.88 -30.03 0.19
CA GLN A 855 -1.76 -29.12 0.43
C GLN A 855 -1.67 -28.72 1.91
N ILE A 856 -2.80 -28.42 2.53
CA ILE A 856 -2.89 -28.11 3.95
C ILE A 856 -2.49 -29.32 4.79
N LEU A 857 -3.06 -30.49 4.52
CA LEU A 857 -2.75 -31.71 5.28
C LEU A 857 -1.27 -32.09 5.15
N ARG A 858 -0.67 -31.94 3.96
CA ARG A 858 0.76 -32.18 3.76
C ARG A 858 1.62 -31.24 4.59
N TYR A 859 1.27 -29.96 4.61
CA TYR A 859 1.95 -28.96 5.41
C TYR A 859 1.82 -29.26 6.92
N ASP A 860 0.61 -29.55 7.42
CA ASP A 860 0.43 -29.92 8.83
C ASP A 860 1.26 -31.14 9.21
N ASN A 861 1.30 -32.16 8.34
CA ASN A 861 2.06 -33.38 8.60
C ASN A 861 3.58 -33.15 8.60
N GLU A 862 4.08 -32.23 7.78
CA GLU A 862 5.51 -31.94 7.69
C GLU A 862 6.01 -31.10 8.87
N TYR A 863 5.17 -30.18 9.38
CA TYR A 863 5.57 -29.18 10.38
C TYR A 863 4.93 -29.37 11.76
N HIS A 864 3.94 -30.26 11.89
CA HIS A 864 3.19 -30.55 13.14
C HIS A 864 2.59 -29.32 13.83
N GLU A 865 2.05 -28.38 13.05
CA GLU A 865 1.63 -27.06 13.55
C GLU A 865 0.19 -27.01 14.10
N ASN A 866 -0.55 -28.13 14.16
CA ASN A 866 -1.96 -28.18 14.60
C ASN A 866 -2.76 -27.02 13.97
N LEU A 867 -2.78 -26.99 12.64
CA LEU A 867 -3.14 -25.80 11.86
C LEU A 867 -4.41 -25.11 12.35
N LEU A 868 -4.28 -23.81 12.65
CA LEU A 868 -5.40 -22.92 12.92
C LEU A 868 -6.29 -22.79 11.66
N LYS A 869 -7.57 -22.44 11.85
CA LYS A 869 -8.51 -22.21 10.72
C LYS A 869 -7.91 -21.29 9.64
N VAL A 870 -7.85 -21.79 8.41
CA VAL A 870 -7.57 -20.98 7.22
C VAL A 870 -8.78 -20.10 6.93
N ARG A 871 -8.57 -18.79 6.90
CA ARG A 871 -9.64 -17.80 6.67
C ARG A 871 -10.16 -17.84 5.25
N GLU A 872 -11.47 -17.82 5.11
CA GLU A 872 -12.14 -17.90 3.81
C GLU A 872 -12.55 -16.51 3.27
N PHE A 873 -12.96 -16.41 1.99
CA PHE A 873 -13.58 -15.19 1.43
C PHE A 873 -15.10 -15.15 1.64
N SER A 874 -15.57 -15.78 2.71
CA SER A 874 -16.93 -15.71 3.24
C SER A 874 -17.06 -14.55 4.23
N ILE A 875 -18.28 -14.04 4.38
CA ILE A 875 -18.65 -13.21 5.53
C ILE A 875 -19.08 -14.23 6.58
N ASP A 876 -18.11 -14.76 7.32
CA ASP A 876 -18.31 -15.80 8.33
C ASP A 876 -17.27 -15.67 9.44
N ALA A 877 -17.62 -16.12 10.64
CA ALA A 877 -16.74 -16.16 11.79
C ALA A 877 -17.01 -17.45 12.56
N GLN A 878 -15.99 -17.93 13.25
CA GLN A 878 -16.08 -19.24 13.91
C GLN A 878 -15.34 -19.26 15.24
N HIS A 879 -15.99 -19.88 16.22
CA HIS A 879 -15.46 -20.24 17.51
C HIS A 879 -15.02 -21.71 17.55
N SER A 880 -13.79 -21.98 17.98
CA SER A 880 -13.35 -23.34 18.28
C SER A 880 -13.54 -23.67 19.75
N THR A 881 -14.44 -24.60 20.06
CA THR A 881 -14.66 -25.09 21.44
C THR A 881 -13.44 -25.83 22.00
N LYS A 882 -12.70 -26.55 21.17
CA LYS A 882 -11.50 -27.32 21.56
C LYS A 882 -10.32 -26.41 21.92
N PHE A 883 -10.10 -25.36 21.12
CA PHE A 883 -8.92 -24.50 21.24
C PHE A 883 -9.21 -23.12 21.85
N LYS A 884 -10.49 -22.81 22.11
CA LYS A 884 -10.96 -21.54 22.70
C LYS A 884 -10.50 -20.29 21.94
N TYR A 885 -10.32 -20.39 20.62
CA TYR A 885 -9.98 -19.24 19.78
C TYR A 885 -11.09 -18.93 18.77
N ASN A 886 -11.12 -17.67 18.35
CA ASN A 886 -12.09 -17.11 17.43
C ASN A 886 -11.39 -16.62 16.15
N VAL A 887 -12.01 -16.87 14.99
CA VAL A 887 -11.50 -16.46 13.67
C VAL A 887 -12.57 -15.73 12.90
N VAL A 888 -12.18 -14.66 12.22
CA VAL A 888 -13.05 -13.84 11.37
C VAL A 888 -12.56 -13.91 9.92
N ASP A 889 -13.41 -14.33 8.99
CA ASP A 889 -13.03 -14.55 7.60
C ASP A 889 -12.84 -13.25 6.80
N TRP A 890 -12.16 -13.34 5.66
CA TRP A 890 -11.75 -12.20 4.84
C TRP A 890 -12.92 -11.38 4.31
N GLY A 891 -14.11 -11.98 4.15
CA GLY A 891 -15.29 -11.30 3.64
C GLY A 891 -15.70 -10.09 4.49
N TYR A 892 -15.44 -10.11 5.80
CA TYR A 892 -15.70 -8.96 6.68
C TYR A 892 -14.80 -7.77 6.40
N PHE A 893 -13.63 -7.97 5.79
CA PHE A 893 -12.62 -6.93 5.54
C PHE A 893 -12.71 -6.36 4.12
N LEU A 894 -13.72 -6.78 3.35
CA LEU A 894 -14.00 -6.21 2.03
C LEU A 894 -14.54 -4.79 2.16
N LYS A 895 -14.20 -3.93 1.21
CA LYS A 895 -14.66 -2.55 1.20
C LYS A 895 -15.93 -2.42 0.33
N PRO A 896 -16.90 -1.57 0.69
CA PRO A 896 -16.92 -0.65 1.84
C PRO A 896 -17.53 -1.28 3.12
N LEU A 897 -17.53 -2.61 3.28
CA LEU A 897 -18.09 -3.25 4.49
C LEU A 897 -17.28 -2.92 5.74
N PHE A 898 -15.96 -2.84 5.61
CA PHE A 898 -15.02 -2.51 6.68
C PHE A 898 -13.88 -1.62 6.17
N GLU A 899 -13.47 -0.67 6.98
CA GLU A 899 -12.20 0.04 6.88
C GLU A 899 -11.76 0.44 8.30
N GLN A 900 -10.48 0.33 8.60
CA GLN A 900 -9.91 0.62 9.93
C GLN A 900 -10.12 2.08 10.41
N SER A 901 -10.49 2.99 9.50
CA SER A 901 -10.78 4.39 9.80
C SER A 901 -12.26 4.67 10.07
N PHE A 902 -13.14 3.66 9.96
CA PHE A 902 -14.56 3.84 10.26
C PHE A 902 -14.77 4.24 11.73
N PRO A 903 -15.78 5.08 12.00
CA PRO A 903 -16.06 5.52 13.36
C PRO A 903 -16.45 4.33 14.26
N PRO A 904 -16.18 4.42 15.57
CA PRO A 904 -16.42 3.31 16.50
C PRO A 904 -17.84 2.75 16.46
N VAL A 905 -18.86 3.57 16.24
CA VAL A 905 -20.25 3.13 16.11
C VAL A 905 -20.45 2.10 14.99
N LEU A 906 -19.81 2.30 13.82
CA LEU A 906 -19.88 1.36 12.70
C LEU A 906 -19.04 0.11 12.95
N MET A 907 -17.86 0.29 13.57
CA MET A 907 -16.96 -0.80 13.89
C MET A 907 -17.54 -1.75 14.94
N PHE A 908 -18.08 -1.23 16.04
CA PHE A 908 -18.70 -2.08 17.07
C PHE A 908 -20.03 -2.69 16.63
N SER A 909 -20.87 -1.96 15.88
CA SER A 909 -22.16 -2.51 15.42
C SER A 909 -22.03 -3.64 14.42
N THR A 910 -20.95 -3.66 13.64
CA THR A 910 -20.68 -4.71 12.66
C THR A 910 -19.64 -5.69 13.19
N PHE A 911 -18.37 -5.33 13.05
CA PHE A 911 -17.24 -6.14 13.43
C PHE A 911 -17.25 -6.54 14.91
N GLY A 912 -17.62 -5.61 15.79
CA GLY A 912 -17.72 -5.88 17.22
C GLY A 912 -18.85 -6.84 17.60
N TYR A 913 -20.00 -6.77 16.92
CA TYR A 913 -21.09 -7.74 17.10
C TYR A 913 -20.65 -9.14 16.67
N VAL A 914 -19.97 -9.28 15.54
CA VAL A 914 -19.46 -10.58 15.06
C VAL A 914 -18.49 -11.18 16.06
N MET A 915 -17.51 -10.40 16.52
CA MET A 915 -16.60 -10.85 17.58
C MET A 915 -17.34 -11.17 18.88
N GLY A 916 -18.34 -10.37 19.25
CA GLY A 916 -19.19 -10.63 20.41
C GLY A 916 -20.00 -11.92 20.29
N HIS A 917 -20.49 -12.26 19.10
CA HIS A 917 -21.21 -13.49 18.81
C HIS A 917 -20.31 -14.70 19.04
N GLU A 918 -19.09 -14.67 18.50
CA GLU A 918 -18.12 -15.75 18.70
C GLU A 918 -17.71 -15.92 20.18
N ILE A 919 -17.58 -14.81 20.92
CA ILE A 919 -17.40 -14.86 22.38
C ILE A 919 -18.61 -15.53 23.05
N GLY A 920 -19.83 -15.22 22.59
CA GLY A 920 -21.07 -15.80 23.07
C GLY A 920 -21.10 -17.33 23.01
N HIS A 921 -20.50 -17.95 21.98
CA HIS A 921 -20.41 -19.41 21.88
C HIS A 921 -19.65 -20.06 23.05
N SER A 922 -18.69 -19.36 23.66
CA SER A 922 -17.95 -19.86 24.82
C SER A 922 -18.77 -19.92 26.09
N LEU A 923 -19.88 -19.19 26.15
CA LEU A 923 -20.74 -19.10 27.32
C LEU A 923 -21.89 -20.10 27.28
N ILE A 924 -21.95 -20.93 26.23
CA ILE A 924 -22.95 -21.99 26.06
C ILE A 924 -22.43 -23.25 26.73
N LEU A 925 -23.00 -23.57 27.90
CA LEU A 925 -22.65 -24.77 28.67
C LEU A 925 -23.52 -25.97 28.29
N PRO A 926 -23.02 -27.20 28.44
CA PRO A 926 -23.85 -28.40 28.38
C PRO A 926 -25.03 -28.29 29.35
N LEU A 927 -26.26 -28.54 28.87
CA LEU A 927 -27.48 -28.37 29.68
C LEU A 927 -27.56 -29.35 30.84
N PHE A 928 -26.96 -30.54 30.70
CA PHE A 928 -26.93 -31.53 31.76
C PHE A 928 -25.95 -31.11 32.86
N GLY A 929 -26.49 -30.72 34.02
CA GLY A 929 -25.71 -30.23 35.16
C GLY A 929 -25.46 -28.72 35.17
N ALA A 930 -26.04 -27.96 34.24
CA ALA A 930 -25.94 -26.50 34.26
C ALA A 930 -26.67 -25.88 35.48
N PRO A 931 -26.12 -24.81 36.08
CA PRO A 931 -26.80 -24.06 37.13
C PRO A 931 -28.21 -23.60 36.74
N LYS A 932 -29.12 -23.52 37.72
CA LYS A 932 -30.55 -23.24 37.49
C LYS A 932 -30.77 -21.89 36.79
N GLU A 933 -29.97 -20.88 37.13
CA GLU A 933 -30.05 -19.54 36.59
C GLU A 933 -29.71 -19.53 35.08
N ILE A 934 -28.68 -20.28 34.68
CA ILE A 934 -28.27 -20.46 33.29
C ILE A 934 -29.36 -21.22 32.52
N MET A 935 -29.91 -22.28 33.11
CA MET A 935 -31.05 -23.01 32.55
C MET A 935 -32.28 -22.12 32.36
N ASN A 936 -32.56 -21.19 33.28
CA ASN A 936 -33.67 -20.25 33.15
C ASN A 936 -33.46 -19.27 31.98
N ILE A 937 -32.23 -18.78 31.77
CA ILE A 937 -31.88 -17.94 30.62
C ILE A 937 -32.13 -18.73 29.33
N TYR A 938 -31.59 -19.95 29.24
CA TYR A 938 -31.78 -20.85 28.10
C TYR A 938 -33.26 -21.08 27.80
N LEU A 939 -34.06 -21.48 28.79
CA LEU A 939 -35.48 -21.78 28.62
C LEU A 939 -36.30 -20.54 28.25
N CYS A 940 -35.93 -19.36 28.76
CA CYS A 940 -36.61 -18.12 28.38
C CYS A 940 -36.40 -17.81 26.90
N LEU A 941 -35.16 -17.88 26.43
CA LEU A 941 -34.84 -17.61 25.03
C LEU A 941 -35.36 -18.71 24.10
N LEU A 942 -35.33 -19.97 24.54
CA LEU A 942 -35.96 -21.09 23.80
C LEU A 942 -37.43 -20.79 23.55
N LYS A 943 -38.14 -20.27 24.56
CA LYS A 943 -39.53 -19.86 24.42
C LYS A 943 -39.70 -18.64 23.51
N LEU A 944 -38.78 -17.70 23.53
CA LEU A 944 -38.79 -16.53 22.64
C LEU A 944 -38.69 -16.95 21.17
N HIS A 945 -37.87 -17.96 20.88
CA HIS A 945 -37.61 -18.49 19.54
C HIS A 945 -38.52 -19.66 19.12
N HIS A 946 -39.41 -20.11 20.00
CA HIS A 946 -40.33 -21.21 19.75
C HIS A 946 -41.43 -20.86 18.74
N ASN A 947 -41.67 -21.75 17.77
CA ASN A 947 -42.71 -21.63 16.73
C ASN A 947 -42.70 -20.30 15.98
N ARG A 948 -41.51 -19.79 15.63
CA ARG A 948 -41.39 -18.64 14.72
C ARG A 948 -41.42 -19.16 13.29
N CYS A 949 -42.32 -18.61 12.49
CA CYS A 949 -42.57 -19.08 11.13
C CYS A 949 -42.42 -17.93 10.14
N ASP A 950 -42.10 -18.28 8.89
CA ASP A 950 -42.02 -17.34 7.79
C ASP A 950 -43.40 -16.67 7.57
N PRO A 951 -43.51 -15.33 7.62
CA PRO A 951 -44.76 -14.63 7.34
C PRO A 951 -45.35 -14.94 5.96
N GLU A 952 -44.51 -15.25 4.97
CA GLU A 952 -44.93 -15.61 3.61
C GLU A 952 -45.19 -17.11 3.45
N ARG A 953 -44.58 -17.94 4.31
CA ARG A 953 -44.73 -19.41 4.31
C ARG A 953 -44.99 -19.93 5.73
N PRO A 954 -46.22 -19.76 6.28
CA PRO A 954 -46.51 -20.08 7.69
C PRO A 954 -46.28 -21.54 8.10
N GLN A 955 -46.18 -22.45 7.13
CA GLN A 955 -45.83 -23.86 7.34
C GLN A 955 -44.33 -24.09 7.61
N LEU A 956 -43.47 -23.12 7.28
CA LEU A 956 -42.03 -23.18 7.49
C LEU A 956 -41.68 -22.45 8.80
N CYS A 957 -41.44 -23.23 9.85
CA CYS A 957 -41.10 -22.72 11.17
C CYS A 957 -39.71 -23.17 11.60
N THR A 958 -39.05 -22.36 12.42
CA THR A 958 -37.77 -22.73 13.03
C THR A 958 -37.96 -23.83 14.08
N ASN A 959 -37.00 -24.74 14.16
CA ASN A 959 -36.86 -25.61 15.32
C ASN A 959 -36.06 -24.88 16.39
N ALA A 960 -36.73 -24.43 17.46
CA ALA A 960 -36.11 -23.63 18.52
C ALA A 960 -34.94 -24.33 19.21
N VAL A 961 -34.99 -25.66 19.38
CA VAL A 961 -33.89 -26.42 20.00
C VAL A 961 -32.66 -26.39 19.09
N ARG A 962 -32.88 -26.56 17.78
CA ARG A 962 -31.81 -26.53 16.78
C ARG A 962 -31.10 -25.18 16.73
N VAL A 963 -31.88 -24.09 16.76
CA VAL A 963 -31.33 -22.74 16.58
C VAL A 963 -30.86 -22.06 17.86
N MET A 964 -31.02 -22.72 19.02
CA MET A 964 -30.85 -22.09 20.32
C MET A 964 -29.42 -21.62 20.57
N ASN A 965 -28.42 -22.38 20.14
CA ASN A 965 -27.02 -22.02 20.41
C ASN A 965 -26.63 -20.74 19.67
N GLU A 966 -27.02 -20.61 18.40
CA GLU A 966 -26.79 -19.40 17.61
C GLU A 966 -27.61 -18.22 18.13
N ALA A 967 -28.86 -18.45 18.53
CA ALA A 967 -29.70 -17.42 19.14
C ALA A 967 -29.09 -16.88 20.45
N LEU A 968 -28.54 -17.75 21.30
CA LEU A 968 -27.83 -17.32 22.52
C LEU A 968 -26.63 -16.45 22.19
N ALA A 969 -25.80 -16.88 21.24
CA ALA A 969 -24.64 -16.13 20.78
C ALA A 969 -25.04 -14.75 20.21
N ASP A 970 -26.14 -14.65 19.48
CA ASP A 970 -26.70 -13.37 19.00
C ASP A 970 -27.04 -12.41 20.15
N HIS A 971 -27.77 -12.93 21.16
CA HIS A 971 -28.20 -12.13 22.31
C HIS A 971 -27.03 -11.65 23.17
N PHE A 972 -26.01 -12.49 23.37
CA PHE A 972 -24.79 -12.12 24.07
C PHE A 972 -23.95 -11.14 23.24
N GLY A 973 -23.71 -11.45 21.97
CA GLY A 973 -22.86 -10.67 21.09
C GLY A 973 -23.34 -9.24 20.88
N LEU A 974 -24.65 -9.04 20.68
CA LEU A 974 -25.21 -7.69 20.53
C LEU A 974 -25.02 -6.85 21.80
N ARG A 975 -25.21 -7.46 22.97
CA ARG A 975 -25.05 -6.80 24.28
C ARG A 975 -23.59 -6.44 24.56
N PHE A 976 -22.66 -7.37 24.32
CA PHE A 976 -21.23 -7.13 24.47
C PHE A 976 -20.76 -6.00 23.54
N ALA A 977 -21.16 -6.04 22.28
CA ALA A 977 -20.81 -5.02 21.30
C ALA A 977 -21.36 -3.64 21.64
N TYR A 978 -22.64 -3.55 22.04
CA TYR A 978 -23.26 -2.29 22.40
C TYR A 978 -22.67 -1.72 23.70
N SER A 979 -22.49 -2.54 24.74
CA SER A 979 -21.88 -2.09 26.00
C SER A 979 -20.44 -1.61 25.78
N ALA A 980 -19.64 -2.36 25.01
CA ALA A 980 -18.27 -1.98 24.66
C ALA A 980 -18.23 -0.67 23.87
N TYR A 981 -19.12 -0.51 22.88
CA TYR A 981 -19.28 0.74 22.13
C TYR A 981 -19.55 1.94 23.06
N ARG A 982 -20.55 1.82 23.94
CA ARG A 982 -20.95 2.91 24.85
C ARG A 982 -19.81 3.28 25.79
N LYS A 983 -19.14 2.29 26.36
CA LYS A 983 -17.97 2.50 27.23
C LYS A 983 -16.79 3.15 26.49
N TYR A 984 -16.50 2.67 25.29
CA TYR A 984 -15.46 3.23 24.43
C TYR A 984 -15.76 4.71 24.11
N TYR A 985 -16.99 5.01 23.71
CA TYR A 985 -17.45 6.37 23.41
C TYR A 985 -17.29 7.29 24.62
N LEU A 986 -17.74 6.87 25.81
CA LEU A 986 -17.61 7.67 27.03
C LEU A 986 -16.13 7.94 27.41
N SER A 987 -15.22 7.00 27.14
CA SER A 987 -13.80 7.16 27.44
C SER A 987 -13.03 8.09 26.49
N ARG A 988 -13.56 8.36 25.28
CA ARG A 988 -12.87 9.09 24.20
C ARG A 988 -13.72 10.19 23.54
N ALA A 989 -14.78 10.65 24.21
CA ALA A 989 -15.77 11.56 23.64
C ALA A 989 -15.21 12.91 23.12
N ALA A 990 -14.03 13.34 23.59
CA ALA A 990 -13.36 14.55 23.13
C ALA A 990 -12.71 14.43 21.73
N ASP A 991 -12.40 13.20 21.28
CA ASP A 991 -11.59 12.95 20.07
C ASP A 991 -12.41 12.43 18.87
N LEU A 992 -13.69 12.11 19.07
CA LEU A 992 -14.55 11.54 18.03
C LEU A 992 -15.26 12.64 17.22
N HIS A 993 -14.74 12.95 16.03
CA HIS A 993 -15.39 13.86 15.09
C HIS A 993 -16.64 13.20 14.49
N ARG A 994 -17.81 13.82 14.72
CA ARG A 994 -19.06 13.44 14.05
C ARG A 994 -18.99 13.87 12.58
N THR A 995 -18.96 12.91 11.68
CA THR A 995 -19.17 13.11 10.24
C THR A 995 -20.65 13.44 10.01
N ARG A 996 -20.93 14.49 9.21
CA ARG A 996 -22.26 15.11 9.08
C ARG A 996 -23.24 14.35 8.16
N GLU A 997 -22.84 13.23 7.58
CA GLU A 997 -23.54 12.56 6.49
C GLU A 997 -24.86 11.87 6.91
N LEU A 998 -25.00 11.39 8.17
CA LEU A 998 -26.23 10.73 8.67
C LEU A 998 -26.82 11.42 9.93
N ASN A 999 -26.88 12.75 9.94
CA ASN A 999 -27.32 13.51 11.12
C ASN A 999 -28.78 13.24 11.58
N PHE A 1000 -29.60 12.58 10.76
CA PHE A 1000 -30.98 12.21 11.10
C PHE A 1000 -31.07 10.96 12.01
N LEU A 1001 -29.96 10.23 12.20
CA LEU A 1001 -29.84 9.16 13.20
C LEU A 1001 -28.97 9.63 14.37
N THR A 1002 -29.34 9.23 15.58
CA THR A 1002 -28.41 9.24 16.71
C THR A 1002 -27.39 8.12 16.56
N ASP A 1003 -26.24 8.20 17.24
CA ASP A 1003 -25.25 7.12 17.14
C ASP A 1003 -25.78 5.78 17.68
N ASP A 1004 -26.66 5.81 18.69
CA ASP A 1004 -27.32 4.59 19.19
C ASP A 1004 -28.26 4.00 18.14
N GLN A 1005 -29.02 4.83 17.41
CA GLN A 1005 -29.85 4.38 16.29
C GLN A 1005 -28.99 3.85 15.13
N LEU A 1006 -27.92 4.56 14.79
CA LEU A 1006 -26.97 4.15 13.75
C LEU A 1006 -26.32 2.80 14.10
N PHE A 1007 -26.00 2.56 15.38
CA PHE A 1007 -25.48 1.28 15.84
C PHE A 1007 -26.44 0.15 15.47
N PHE A 1008 -27.71 0.25 15.86
CA PHE A 1008 -28.69 -0.81 15.61
C PHE A 1008 -29.00 -0.96 14.11
N VAL A 1009 -29.10 0.13 13.36
CA VAL A 1009 -29.32 0.07 11.90
C VAL A 1009 -28.14 -0.63 11.21
N SER A 1010 -26.91 -0.21 11.51
CA SER A 1010 -25.70 -0.79 10.93
C SER A 1010 -25.54 -2.28 11.28
N TRP A 1011 -25.89 -2.66 12.52
CA TRP A 1011 -25.95 -4.06 12.95
C TRP A 1011 -26.98 -4.87 12.17
N ALA A 1012 -28.23 -4.40 12.07
CA ALA A 1012 -29.28 -5.11 11.34
C ALA A 1012 -28.94 -5.28 9.85
N GLN A 1013 -28.33 -4.27 9.23
CA GLN A 1013 -27.87 -4.33 7.85
C GLN A 1013 -26.68 -5.26 7.62
N LEU A 1014 -25.90 -5.55 8.67
CA LEU A 1014 -24.95 -6.66 8.62
C LEU A 1014 -25.69 -8.00 8.68
N VAL A 1015 -26.58 -8.17 9.67
CA VAL A 1015 -27.25 -9.46 9.92
C VAL A 1015 -28.13 -9.89 8.76
N ILE A 1016 -28.80 -8.97 8.07
CA ILE A 1016 -29.68 -9.28 6.93
C ILE A 1016 -28.95 -9.92 5.74
N GLN A 1017 -27.60 -9.86 5.73
CA GLN A 1017 -26.78 -10.47 4.68
C GLN A 1017 -26.56 -11.98 4.85
N PHE A 1018 -26.95 -12.55 5.99
CA PHE A 1018 -26.92 -13.99 6.27
C PHE A 1018 -28.14 -14.72 5.66
N PRO A 1019 -28.17 -16.07 5.64
CA PRO A 1019 -29.33 -16.81 5.15
C PRO A 1019 -30.64 -16.30 5.77
N ASN A 1020 -31.55 -15.92 4.88
CA ASN A 1020 -32.85 -15.38 5.23
C ASN A 1020 -33.93 -16.45 5.05
N TRP A 1021 -35.18 -16.11 5.35
CA TRP A 1021 -36.28 -17.08 5.21
C TRP A 1021 -36.29 -17.78 3.85
N ARG A 1022 -36.10 -17.05 2.75
CA ARG A 1022 -36.09 -17.62 1.38
C ARG A 1022 -35.08 -18.77 1.18
N LYS A 1023 -33.97 -18.77 1.92
CA LYS A 1023 -32.93 -19.81 1.86
C LYS A 1023 -33.01 -20.82 3.00
N TYR A 1024 -33.90 -20.63 3.97
CA TYR A 1024 -34.05 -21.53 5.11
C TYR A 1024 -34.72 -22.83 4.69
N ASP A 1025 -34.09 -23.96 5.02
CA ASP A 1025 -34.56 -25.33 4.72
C ASP A 1025 -34.82 -26.17 5.98
N GLY A 1026 -34.75 -25.56 7.16
CA GLY A 1026 -34.91 -26.25 8.45
C GLY A 1026 -33.67 -27.01 8.92
N THR A 1027 -32.61 -27.05 8.10
CA THR A 1027 -31.34 -27.71 8.42
C THR A 1027 -30.25 -26.77 8.95
N ASP A 1028 -30.37 -25.47 8.67
CA ASP A 1028 -29.46 -24.46 9.20
C ASP A 1028 -29.58 -24.36 10.74
N PRO A 1029 -28.47 -24.42 11.51
CA PRO A 1029 -28.49 -24.14 12.94
C PRO A 1029 -28.71 -22.66 13.28
N HIS A 1030 -28.64 -21.75 12.33
CA HIS A 1030 -28.93 -20.33 12.57
C HIS A 1030 -30.43 -20.05 12.42
N PRO A 1031 -31.00 -19.16 13.24
CA PRO A 1031 -32.27 -18.54 12.89
C PRO A 1031 -32.12 -17.78 11.56
N PRO A 1032 -33.18 -17.73 10.72
CA PRO A 1032 -33.25 -16.81 9.59
C PRO A 1032 -32.87 -15.38 9.99
N ALA A 1033 -32.12 -14.68 9.14
CA ALA A 1033 -31.59 -13.35 9.42
C ALA A 1033 -32.63 -12.35 9.97
N GLU A 1034 -33.85 -12.36 9.44
CA GLU A 1034 -34.94 -11.51 9.91
C GLU A 1034 -35.28 -11.80 11.39
N LEU A 1035 -35.36 -13.07 11.78
CA LEU A 1035 -35.62 -13.46 13.17
C LEU A 1035 -34.43 -13.13 14.10
N ARG A 1036 -33.19 -13.26 13.61
CA ARG A 1036 -31.99 -12.87 14.37
C ARG A 1036 -32.06 -11.39 14.75
N ILE A 1037 -32.47 -10.53 13.82
CA ILE A 1037 -32.64 -9.10 14.06
C ILE A 1037 -33.83 -8.84 15.00
N GLU A 1038 -35.00 -9.37 14.66
CA GLU A 1038 -36.25 -9.08 15.35
C GLU A 1038 -36.21 -9.52 16.82
N GLN A 1039 -35.90 -10.80 17.07
CA GLN A 1039 -35.96 -11.35 18.43
C GLN A 1039 -34.84 -10.79 19.31
N THR A 1040 -33.66 -10.55 18.74
CA THR A 1040 -32.53 -10.01 19.49
C THR A 1040 -32.74 -8.56 19.90
N ALA A 1041 -33.22 -7.71 18.97
CA ALA A 1041 -33.51 -6.30 19.23
C ALA A 1041 -34.70 -6.14 20.18
N ALA A 1042 -35.81 -6.86 19.95
CA ALA A 1042 -37.00 -6.77 20.80
C ALA A 1042 -36.72 -7.21 22.25
N ASN A 1043 -35.77 -8.11 22.44
CA ASN A 1043 -35.32 -8.55 23.76
C ASN A 1043 -34.28 -7.61 24.41
N PHE A 1044 -33.85 -6.52 23.77
CA PHE A 1044 -32.78 -5.66 24.27
C PHE A 1044 -33.28 -4.25 24.66
N PRO A 1045 -33.35 -3.90 25.96
CA PRO A 1045 -33.88 -2.60 26.40
C PRO A 1045 -33.20 -1.39 25.78
N ALA A 1046 -31.89 -1.44 25.54
CA ALA A 1046 -31.15 -0.37 24.88
C ALA A 1046 -31.67 -0.04 23.48
N PHE A 1047 -32.15 -1.04 22.72
CA PHE A 1047 -32.79 -0.82 21.42
C PHE A 1047 -34.08 0.00 21.58
N ALA A 1048 -34.96 -0.43 22.49
CA ALA A 1048 -36.21 0.28 22.74
C ALA A 1048 -35.97 1.72 23.20
N ASN A 1049 -34.91 1.97 23.98
CA ASN A 1049 -34.50 3.31 24.40
C ASN A 1049 -33.97 4.14 23.21
N ALA A 1050 -33.15 3.57 22.33
CA ALA A 1050 -32.58 4.28 21.17
C ALA A 1050 -33.66 4.79 20.19
N PHE A 1051 -34.76 4.04 20.04
CA PHE A 1051 -35.87 4.39 19.15
C PHE A 1051 -37.11 4.94 19.89
N ASN A 1052 -37.06 5.06 21.23
CA ASN A 1052 -38.17 5.48 22.08
C ASN A 1052 -39.45 4.64 21.87
N CYS A 1053 -39.29 3.32 21.74
CA CYS A 1053 -40.43 2.42 21.54
C CYS A 1053 -41.30 2.32 22.79
N LYS A 1054 -42.61 2.57 22.62
CA LYS A 1054 -43.58 2.42 23.71
C LYS A 1054 -43.67 0.95 24.16
N ALA A 1055 -43.98 0.74 25.44
CA ALA A 1055 -44.28 -0.60 25.94
C ALA A 1055 -45.39 -1.26 25.13
N ASN A 1056 -45.32 -2.58 24.97
CA ASN A 1056 -46.24 -3.40 24.17
C ASN A 1056 -46.26 -3.15 22.65
N THR A 1057 -45.24 -2.47 22.11
CA THR A 1057 -44.98 -2.50 20.66
C THR A 1057 -44.31 -3.83 20.28
N THR A 1058 -44.36 -4.20 18.99
CA THR A 1058 -43.73 -5.43 18.47
C THR A 1058 -42.26 -5.50 18.88
N MET A 1059 -41.53 -4.38 18.79
CA MET A 1059 -40.11 -4.31 19.12
C MET A 1059 -39.83 -3.89 20.58
N ASN A 1060 -40.87 -3.78 21.44
CA ASN A 1060 -40.72 -3.57 22.88
C ASN A 1060 -41.79 -4.36 23.68
N PRO A 1061 -41.75 -5.71 23.63
CA PRO A 1061 -42.73 -6.54 24.31
C PRO A 1061 -42.58 -6.46 25.84
N ASP A 1062 -43.70 -6.64 26.55
CA ASP A 1062 -43.74 -6.63 28.03
C ASP A 1062 -42.87 -7.74 28.65
N LYS A 1063 -42.78 -8.91 28.00
CA LYS A 1063 -42.01 -10.06 28.47
C LYS A 1063 -40.69 -10.15 27.73
N LYS A 1064 -39.60 -9.83 28.43
CA LYS A 1064 -38.22 -10.00 27.96
C LYS A 1064 -37.47 -11.03 28.79
N CYS A 1065 -36.50 -11.69 28.17
CA CYS A 1065 -35.54 -12.55 28.83
C CYS A 1065 -34.39 -11.71 29.37
N ALA A 1066 -34.22 -11.71 30.68
CA ALA A 1066 -33.11 -11.02 31.34
C ALA A 1066 -31.85 -11.89 31.27
N LEU A 1067 -30.78 -11.36 30.67
CA LEU A 1067 -29.48 -12.02 30.57
C LEU A 1067 -28.51 -11.42 31.59
N PHE A 1068 -28.52 -10.09 31.73
CA PHE A 1068 -27.81 -9.33 32.76
C PHE A 1068 -28.80 -8.29 33.34
N ARG A 1069 -28.78 -8.00 34.65
CA ARG A 1069 -29.84 -7.17 35.28
C ARG A 1069 -29.64 -5.65 35.12
N ASN A 1070 -28.42 -5.20 34.81
CA ASN A 1070 -28.08 -3.78 34.54
C ASN A 1070 -27.98 -3.53 33.03
N GLU A 1071 -29.11 -3.61 32.31
CA GLU A 1071 -29.19 -3.40 30.85
C GLU A 1071 -29.81 -2.03 30.45
N ASN A 1072 -29.90 -1.08 31.40
CA ASN A 1072 -30.41 0.28 31.17
C ASN A 1072 -29.33 1.27 30.76
#